data_AF-A0A8H5CKI1-F1
#
_entry.id   AF-A0A8H5CKI1-F1
#
_cell.length_a   1.000
_cell.length_b   1.000
_cell.length_c   1.000
_cell.angle_alpha   90.00
_cell.angle_beta   90.00
_cell.angle_gamma   90.00
#
_symmetry.space_group_name_H-M   'P 1'
#
loop_
_entity.id
_entity.type
_entity.pdbx_description
1 polymer ?
#
loop_
_entity_poly.entity_id
_entity_poly.type
_entity_poly.pdbx_seq_one_letter_code
_entity_poly.pdbx_strand_id
1 'polypeptide(L)'
;MPPKRSRAIELDPEFSDDDAHNHYPQELVREAQNEIVESPTKALRQYQHPLARATVPKSRKHVKKSRIEEQKEERFWIGEDSRGLGVTFEVNLEDGGGFEESGLDDRPTVNSSPVRQPSLSHITEAHLSLYADAVESYSAGFYYIEDSLFAVEGWNVAKEESNGHWYHLQQISEDGQISAVCTCPAALQSVDCVHRAYIVEFVREPLEGDALDATVHKDHRVAVFSRQQVPNSEEFETMFSVGSPFHHGLKGRVIVTHLGSLPTAGTWTCSKSHSGAGNCAHIPAARKMLLALLEVQDEVEDSGNEDMNDTSVEAPQGLLVPPQAVATLSRHGSVSYLPVLPPVSVMLKSDVILYPRPAPFRSAPTQPLRLTATSTCPCPGPTRSVFKTGAAEEIEVGRCRIYTMLGMHHADIETQRCPNCPGKKRRCIGPDLRETGLFNYNNRVIVSHELLDEYTISFASSETPFTAFVMLMDHRYMSTGAKFMGEDLFRAVWFSYVSIQAFEDDMRCALCGPTPDTIIWDGVTVAFHKKHLSPTIRPPTTITPHSLPRPLVKPLRSQQLIVDAALRKDIRLVIKSFRKDKHVYFEDDDDDDDDDEADESQTQVEVDVARIDSVSERLSELCPALSMLFLSKYGYVAYLNKKRPLVAYRSFFLQVAAEESILQMVNAKSLGRLREFNANPTPGQFFKVASIPALFQLLRHHGSTLALLPILKWVELRAATVLKAITVDKRPLPVFPKGHVVADWRLTGCFYSLAHIRDRPTYRGIRHDRTKEDSQRGGDTCGKYFDEYGKDGMSGGIMAGWCTHSVCYGFHCIPSSEGRDDVFSAMVTRWPVAPKHVIYDFACALGPYCMLREPEFFKDTLFAIDDFHAQGHTKCSPAAFLLEYASADPRLVAINSSAGECGNSALRRIRKSISYMSQERAVIYTKTFLSIWNRTRIIKKKL
;
A
#
# COMPACT_ATOMS: atom_id res chain seq x y z
N MET A 1 40.56 15.24 37.57
CA MET A 1 40.02 15.36 38.95
C MET A 1 39.54 16.79 39.18
N PRO A 2 38.47 17.00 39.98
CA PRO A 2 37.54 18.15 39.96
C PRO A 2 37.90 19.20 41.06
N PRO A 3 37.08 20.20 41.53
CA PRO A 3 35.61 20.31 41.77
C PRO A 3 34.94 21.60 41.18
N LYS A 4 33.62 21.80 40.96
CA LYS A 4 32.28 21.54 41.60
C LYS A 4 31.74 22.66 42.53
N ARG A 5 30.54 23.18 42.14
CA ARG A 5 29.37 23.70 42.93
C ARG A 5 29.56 25.07 43.62
N SER A 6 28.57 25.95 43.84
CA SER A 6 27.08 25.92 43.84
C SER A 6 26.56 27.37 43.97
N ARG A 7 25.33 27.68 43.55
CA ARG A 7 24.52 28.75 44.18
C ARG A 7 23.05 28.34 44.25
N ALA A 8 22.54 28.40 45.47
CA ALA A 8 21.14 28.27 45.86
C ALA A 8 20.52 29.68 45.95
N ILE A 9 19.20 29.78 45.77
CA ILE A 9 18.39 30.94 46.21
C ILE A 9 17.14 30.38 46.92
N GLU A 10 16.82 31.02 48.03
CA GLU A 10 15.87 30.69 49.10
C GLU A 10 14.39 30.90 48.72
N LEU A 11 13.52 30.18 49.44
CA LEU A 11 12.08 30.43 49.64
C LEU A 11 11.94 31.47 50.77
N ASP A 12 10.92 32.34 50.85
CA ASP A 12 9.52 32.07 51.26
C ASP A 12 8.73 33.45 51.34
N PRO A 13 7.48 33.58 51.84
CA PRO A 13 6.16 33.47 51.16
C PRO A 13 5.26 34.75 51.26
N GLU A 14 4.14 34.83 50.50
CA GLU A 14 2.78 35.28 50.94
C GLU A 14 1.76 35.47 49.79
N PHE A 15 0.48 35.26 50.12
CA PHE A 15 -0.75 35.07 49.32
C PHE A 15 -1.32 36.31 48.60
N SER A 16 -2.00 36.11 47.44
CA SER A 16 -3.48 36.28 47.31
C SER A 16 -4.02 35.92 45.91
N ASP A 17 -5.17 35.23 45.88
CA ASP A 17 -6.01 34.86 44.71
C ASP A 17 -6.53 36.08 43.91
N ASP A 18 -6.57 35.95 42.58
CA ASP A 18 -7.79 36.02 41.73
C ASP A 18 -7.42 36.25 40.24
N ASP A 19 -8.21 35.62 39.36
CA ASP A 19 -8.25 35.76 37.89
C ASP A 19 -7.10 35.21 37.01
N ALA A 20 -7.21 33.93 36.61
CA ALA A 20 -6.56 33.40 35.41
C ALA A 20 -7.55 32.59 34.56
N HIS A 21 -8.22 33.28 33.64
CA HIS A 21 -8.93 32.65 32.53
C HIS A 21 -7.95 32.06 31.51
N ASN A 22 -8.21 30.81 31.17
CA ASN A 22 -7.72 30.03 30.04
C ASN A 22 -7.54 30.86 28.74
N HIS A 23 -6.29 31.12 28.35
CA HIS A 23 -5.95 31.42 26.96
C HIS A 23 -4.84 30.49 26.48
N TYR A 24 -5.24 29.54 25.63
CA TYR A 24 -4.35 28.68 24.86
C TYR A 24 -3.63 29.52 23.78
N PRO A 25 -2.33 29.29 23.48
CA PRO A 25 -1.63 30.09 22.49
C PRO A 25 -2.17 29.80 21.07
N GLN A 26 -2.92 30.75 20.51
CA GLN A 26 -3.47 30.69 19.15
C GLN A 26 -2.38 30.65 18.06
N GLU A 27 -1.11 30.87 18.39
CA GLU A 27 0.02 30.80 17.47
C GLU A 27 0.34 29.36 17.01
N LEU A 28 0.10 28.34 17.85
CA LEU A 28 0.28 26.92 17.48
C LEU A 28 -0.76 26.40 16.48
N VAL A 29 -1.94 27.05 16.41
CA VAL A 29 -2.99 26.73 15.42
C VAL A 29 -2.71 27.46 14.09
N ARG A 30 -2.11 28.65 14.15
CA ARG A 30 -1.71 29.41 12.95
C ARG A 30 -0.50 28.83 12.23
N GLU A 31 0.50 28.31 12.94
CA GLU A 31 1.65 27.63 12.30
C GLU A 31 1.23 26.33 11.59
N ALA A 32 0.22 25.61 12.09
CA ALA A 32 -0.32 24.41 11.43
C ALA A 32 -1.12 24.73 10.15
N GLN A 33 -1.60 25.97 9.98
CA GLN A 33 -2.33 26.42 8.79
C GLN A 33 -1.42 27.06 7.73
N ASN A 34 -0.18 27.45 8.08
CA ASN A 34 0.70 28.23 7.20
C ASN A 34 1.83 27.41 6.53
N GLU A 35 2.04 26.13 6.83
CA GLU A 35 2.96 25.27 6.07
C GLU A 35 2.30 24.59 4.86
N ILE A 36 1.69 25.40 3.99
CA ILE A 36 1.56 25.04 2.57
C ILE A 36 2.79 25.60 1.87
N VAL A 37 3.86 24.79 1.80
CA VAL A 37 4.92 25.07 0.84
C VAL A 37 4.33 24.82 -0.54
N GLU A 38 3.98 25.90 -1.24
CA GLU A 38 3.55 25.85 -2.62
C GLU A 38 4.65 25.23 -3.49
N SER A 39 4.30 24.16 -4.20
CA SER A 39 5.15 23.55 -5.21
C SER A 39 5.44 24.56 -6.35
N PRO A 40 6.69 24.68 -6.85
CA PRO A 40 7.05 25.55 -7.98
C PRO A 40 6.28 25.27 -9.29
N THR A 41 5.50 24.18 -9.39
CA THR A 41 4.73 23.84 -10.60
C THR A 41 3.37 24.53 -10.70
N LYS A 42 2.87 25.22 -9.66
CA LYS A 42 1.59 25.98 -9.75
C LYS A 42 1.75 27.40 -10.30
N ALA A 43 2.96 27.95 -10.35
CA ALA A 43 3.24 29.30 -10.86
C ALA A 43 3.22 29.42 -12.41
N LEU A 44 3.02 28.31 -13.15
CA LEU A 44 3.02 28.29 -14.62
C LEU A 44 1.62 28.13 -15.26
N ARG A 45 0.54 28.23 -14.48
CA ARG A 45 -0.85 28.16 -15.01
C ARG A 45 -1.65 29.46 -14.94
N GLN A 46 -1.00 30.59 -14.70
CA GLN A 46 -1.61 31.91 -14.91
C GLN A 46 -1.25 32.46 -16.29
N TYR A 47 -1.77 31.88 -17.36
CA TYR A 47 -2.01 32.57 -18.64
C TYR A 47 -2.79 31.62 -19.54
N GLN A 48 -4.12 31.76 -19.57
CA GLN A 48 -5.02 31.55 -20.71
C GLN A 48 -6.48 31.67 -20.25
N HIS A 49 -7.09 32.83 -20.51
CA HIS A 49 -8.54 33.03 -20.43
C HIS A 49 -9.21 32.49 -21.72
N PRO A 50 -10.30 31.71 -21.62
CA PRO A 50 -11.27 31.60 -22.71
C PRO A 50 -12.53 32.44 -22.44
N LEU A 51 -13.02 33.05 -23.52
CA LEU A 51 -14.14 33.98 -23.61
C LEU A 51 -15.51 33.37 -23.22
N ALA A 52 -16.37 34.22 -22.67
CA ALA A 52 -17.74 33.92 -22.25
C ALA A 52 -18.66 33.50 -23.41
N ARG A 53 -19.58 32.55 -23.14
CA ARG A 53 -20.73 32.26 -24.01
C ARG A 53 -22.04 32.17 -23.21
N ALA A 54 -23.07 32.76 -23.81
CA ALA A 54 -24.33 33.18 -23.22
C ALA A 54 -25.30 32.06 -22.81
N THR A 55 -26.13 32.39 -21.83
CA THR A 55 -27.34 31.70 -21.30
C THR A 55 -28.47 31.55 -22.32
N VAL A 56 -29.34 30.52 -22.16
CA VAL A 56 -30.82 30.41 -22.46
C VAL A 56 -31.25 28.88 -22.47
N PRO A 57 -32.50 28.44 -22.16
CA PRO A 57 -32.90 27.92 -20.85
C PRO A 57 -33.53 26.49 -20.86
N LYS A 58 -33.90 26.00 -19.66
CA LYS A 58 -34.48 24.69 -19.31
C LYS A 58 -35.82 24.35 -20.01
N SER A 59 -36.03 23.08 -20.40
CA SER A 59 -37.38 22.46 -20.38
C SER A 59 -37.41 20.91 -20.33
N ARG A 60 -38.14 20.41 -19.31
CA ARG A 60 -39.13 19.31 -19.26
C ARG A 60 -38.76 17.82 -19.46
N LYS A 61 -38.82 17.12 -18.31
CA LYS A 61 -39.58 15.88 -17.95
C LYS A 61 -39.83 14.83 -19.05
N HIS A 62 -39.21 13.65 -18.89
CA HIS A 62 -39.57 12.42 -19.61
C HIS A 62 -40.54 11.53 -18.82
N VAL A 63 -41.67 11.20 -19.46
CA VAL A 63 -42.65 10.19 -19.05
C VAL A 63 -42.31 8.85 -19.74
N LYS A 64 -42.59 7.74 -19.03
CA LYS A 64 -42.42 6.33 -19.41
C LYS A 64 -43.33 5.85 -20.55
N LYS A 65 -42.96 4.67 -21.10
CA LYS A 65 -43.66 3.72 -22.02
C LYS A 65 -43.47 4.01 -23.50
N SER A 66 -43.42 3.07 -24.44
CA SER A 66 -43.34 1.60 -24.47
C SER A 66 -43.14 1.18 -25.94
N ARG A 67 -42.42 0.06 -26.18
CA ARG A 67 -42.64 -1.01 -27.18
C ARG A 67 -43.40 -0.69 -28.49
N ILE A 68 -42.80 -1.04 -29.65
CA ILE A 68 -43.34 -1.85 -30.78
C ILE A 68 -42.82 -1.39 -32.18
N GLU A 69 -42.27 -2.39 -32.89
CA GLU A 69 -42.25 -2.71 -34.35
C GLU A 69 -41.67 -1.78 -35.46
N GLU A 70 -40.71 -2.40 -36.16
CA GLU A 70 -40.67 -2.70 -37.61
C GLU A 70 -40.41 -1.65 -38.72
N GLN A 71 -39.49 -2.09 -39.59
CA GLN A 71 -39.48 -2.03 -41.07
C GLN A 71 -38.85 -0.84 -41.81
N LYS A 72 -37.70 -1.16 -42.41
CA LYS A 72 -37.28 -1.02 -43.83
C LYS A 72 -37.84 0.14 -44.67
N GLU A 73 -36.92 0.91 -45.27
CA GLU A 73 -36.77 1.23 -46.71
C GLU A 73 -35.57 2.19 -46.84
N GLU A 74 -34.41 1.86 -47.42
CA GLU A 74 -34.01 1.63 -48.82
C GLU A 74 -33.98 2.87 -49.75
N ARG A 75 -32.84 3.02 -50.46
CA ARG A 75 -32.51 3.86 -51.66
C ARG A 75 -32.04 5.30 -51.44
N PHE A 76 -31.33 5.94 -52.38
CA PHE A 76 -30.18 5.64 -53.28
C PHE A 76 -29.85 7.01 -53.96
N TRP A 77 -28.60 7.20 -54.42
CA TRP A 77 -28.15 8.04 -55.56
C TRP A 77 -27.78 9.56 -55.42
N ILE A 78 -26.50 9.81 -55.79
CA ILE A 78 -25.88 10.83 -56.71
C ILE A 78 -25.78 12.31 -56.27
N GLY A 79 -24.54 12.84 -56.35
CA GLY A 79 -24.26 13.96 -57.28
C GLY A 79 -23.64 15.25 -56.75
N GLU A 80 -22.35 15.45 -57.09
CA GLU A 80 -21.75 16.64 -57.72
C GLU A 80 -21.61 18.01 -57.00
N ASP A 81 -20.32 18.39 -56.87
CA ASP A 81 -19.64 19.59 -57.39
C ASP A 81 -19.92 21.06 -56.91
N SER A 82 -18.90 21.57 -56.20
CA SER A 82 -17.98 22.65 -56.66
C SER A 82 -18.23 24.15 -56.33
N ARG A 83 -17.11 24.82 -55.98
CA ARG A 83 -16.75 26.28 -56.03
C ARG A 83 -17.34 27.19 -54.93
N GLY A 84 -16.66 28.17 -54.33
CA GLY A 84 -15.33 28.80 -54.48
C GLY A 84 -15.35 30.21 -53.79
N LEU A 85 -14.17 30.86 -53.70
CA LEU A 85 -13.88 32.28 -53.29
C LEU A 85 -13.70 32.54 -51.76
N GLY A 86 -12.62 33.13 -51.21
CA GLY A 86 -11.40 33.77 -51.72
C GLY A 86 -11.38 35.30 -51.47
N VAL A 87 -10.54 35.84 -50.55
CA VAL A 87 -10.04 37.24 -50.53
C VAL A 87 -8.68 37.34 -49.79
N THR A 88 -7.79 38.16 -50.36
CA THR A 88 -6.37 38.49 -50.07
C THR A 88 -6.18 39.69 -49.14
N PHE A 89 -4.94 39.95 -48.64
CA PHE A 89 -4.33 41.29 -48.52
C PHE A 89 -2.79 41.21 -48.31
N GLU A 90 -2.05 42.02 -49.08
CA GLU A 90 -0.59 42.28 -49.07
C GLU A 90 -0.22 43.48 -48.19
N VAL A 91 1.05 43.61 -47.71
CA VAL A 91 1.90 44.85 -47.81
C VAL A 91 3.42 44.53 -47.69
N ASN A 92 4.18 45.11 -48.64
CA ASN A 92 5.62 45.42 -48.88
C ASN A 92 6.66 45.42 -47.72
N LEU A 93 7.96 45.05 -47.86
CA LEU A 93 9.09 45.27 -48.82
C LEU A 93 9.94 46.55 -48.62
N GLU A 94 11.25 46.36 -48.90
CA GLU A 94 12.46 47.25 -48.83
C GLU A 94 13.31 47.14 -47.54
N ASP A 95 14.64 46.91 -47.54
CA ASP A 95 15.62 46.78 -48.62
C ASP A 95 16.97 46.14 -48.14
N GLY A 96 17.70 45.57 -49.12
CA GLY A 96 19.13 45.16 -49.26
C GLY A 96 20.02 44.70 -48.08
N GLY A 97 20.87 43.67 -48.19
CA GLY A 97 21.32 42.88 -49.34
C GLY A 97 22.68 42.20 -49.05
N GLY A 98 22.88 41.01 -49.64
CA GLY A 98 24.22 40.45 -49.95
C GLY A 98 24.59 39.10 -49.30
N PHE A 99 24.28 37.98 -49.95
CA PHE A 99 25.25 37.12 -50.66
C PHE A 99 24.54 35.90 -51.27
N GLU A 100 25.08 35.44 -52.40
CA GLU A 100 24.45 34.66 -53.47
C GLU A 100 24.00 33.23 -53.11
N GLU A 101 22.82 32.84 -53.63
CA GLU A 101 22.32 31.47 -53.70
C GLU A 101 21.74 31.24 -55.12
N SER A 102 22.23 30.23 -55.82
CA SER A 102 21.55 29.62 -56.96
C SER A 102 21.43 28.13 -56.68
N GLY A 103 20.19 27.68 -56.50
CA GLY A 103 19.87 26.30 -56.14
C GLY A 103 19.97 25.31 -57.30
N LEU A 104 19.73 24.04 -56.96
CA LEU A 104 18.99 23.05 -57.73
C LEU A 104 18.77 21.81 -56.87
N ASP A 105 17.60 21.20 -57.06
CA ASP A 105 17.12 19.94 -56.50
C ASP A 105 18.20 18.86 -56.31
N ASP A 106 18.26 18.26 -55.12
CA ASP A 106 18.29 16.79 -55.00
C ASP A 106 18.08 16.34 -53.55
N ARG A 107 17.04 15.52 -53.33
CA ARG A 107 16.84 14.76 -52.11
C ARG A 107 17.90 13.66 -52.04
N PRO A 108 18.75 13.56 -51.00
CA PRO A 108 19.60 12.40 -50.83
C PRO A 108 18.77 11.24 -50.27
N THR A 109 18.55 10.26 -51.13
CA THR A 109 18.18 8.88 -50.81
C THR A 109 19.10 8.33 -49.72
N VAL A 110 18.55 8.08 -48.52
CA VAL A 110 19.24 7.31 -47.48
C VAL A 110 19.23 5.84 -47.89
N ASN A 111 20.22 5.45 -48.67
CA ASN A 111 20.59 4.05 -48.88
C ASN A 111 21.12 3.50 -47.55
N SER A 112 20.26 2.81 -46.80
CA SER A 112 20.65 1.99 -45.66
C SER A 112 21.40 0.75 -46.15
N SER A 113 22.68 0.92 -46.48
CA SER A 113 23.61 -0.21 -46.58
C SER A 113 23.97 -0.67 -45.16
N PRO A 114 24.01 -1.98 -44.88
CA PRO A 114 24.43 -2.47 -43.57
C PRO A 114 25.90 -2.10 -43.34
N VAL A 115 26.17 -1.33 -42.30
CA VAL A 115 27.54 -1.07 -41.83
C VAL A 115 28.14 -2.41 -41.40
N ARG A 116 29.05 -2.96 -42.23
CA ARG A 116 29.83 -4.15 -41.90
C ARG A 116 30.69 -3.84 -40.67
N GLN A 117 30.46 -4.58 -39.59
CA GLN A 117 31.35 -4.59 -38.44
C GLN A 117 32.72 -5.16 -38.86
N PRO A 118 33.86 -4.62 -38.37
CA PRO A 118 35.14 -5.28 -38.53
C PRO A 118 35.11 -6.62 -37.77
N SER A 119 35.52 -7.69 -38.44
CA SER A 119 35.57 -9.04 -37.86
C SER A 119 36.64 -9.12 -36.78
N LEU A 120 36.27 -8.93 -35.52
CA LEU A 120 37.09 -9.36 -34.38
C LEU A 120 37.08 -10.88 -34.36
N SER A 121 38.23 -11.52 -34.60
CA SER A 121 38.31 -12.96 -34.82
C SER A 121 38.16 -13.82 -33.56
N HIS A 122 38.28 -13.29 -32.34
CA HIS A 122 38.04 -14.04 -31.10
C HIS A 122 37.57 -13.16 -29.92
N ILE A 123 36.66 -13.69 -29.10
CA ILE A 123 36.27 -13.09 -27.80
C ILE A 123 37.38 -13.37 -26.79
N THR A 124 38.00 -12.32 -26.24
CA THR A 124 39.05 -12.43 -25.22
C THR A 124 38.44 -12.59 -23.82
N GLU A 125 39.24 -13.04 -22.84
CA GLU A 125 38.80 -13.08 -21.44
C GLU A 125 38.45 -11.67 -20.90
N ALA A 126 39.12 -10.62 -21.39
CA ALA A 126 38.80 -9.24 -21.04
C ALA A 126 37.40 -8.83 -21.56
N HIS A 127 37.08 -9.13 -22.81
CA HIS A 127 35.76 -8.87 -23.38
C HIS A 127 34.66 -9.64 -22.64
N LEU A 128 34.95 -10.90 -22.31
CA LEU A 128 34.02 -11.75 -21.57
C LEU A 128 33.80 -11.26 -20.13
N SER A 129 34.84 -10.80 -19.45
CA SER A 129 34.73 -10.24 -18.10
C SER A 129 33.92 -8.94 -18.09
N LEU A 130 34.13 -8.06 -19.08
CA LEU A 130 33.35 -6.82 -19.24
C LEU A 130 31.88 -7.09 -19.54
N TYR A 131 31.59 -8.08 -20.37
CA TYR A 131 30.21 -8.47 -20.63
C TYR A 131 29.56 -9.13 -19.41
N ALA A 132 30.29 -9.98 -18.68
CA ALA A 132 29.83 -10.52 -17.41
C ALA A 132 29.53 -9.39 -16.41
N ASP A 133 30.37 -8.35 -16.37
CA ASP A 133 30.12 -7.14 -15.59
C ASP A 133 28.85 -6.41 -16.02
N ALA A 134 28.61 -6.29 -17.33
CA ALA A 134 27.43 -5.66 -17.86
C ALA A 134 26.15 -6.43 -17.52
N VAL A 135 26.18 -7.76 -17.66
CA VAL A 135 25.06 -8.64 -17.28
C VAL A 135 24.82 -8.61 -15.78
N GLU A 136 25.87 -8.72 -14.97
CA GLU A 136 25.75 -8.65 -13.51
C GLU A 136 25.30 -7.27 -13.00
N SER A 137 25.58 -6.21 -13.75
CA SER A 137 25.14 -4.84 -13.45
C SER A 137 23.87 -4.40 -14.19
N TYR A 138 23.19 -5.34 -14.87
CA TYR A 138 21.95 -5.08 -15.62
C TYR A 138 22.09 -3.98 -16.69
N SER A 139 23.31 -3.65 -17.11
CA SER A 139 23.57 -2.77 -18.25
C SER A 139 23.59 -3.54 -19.58
N ALA A 140 23.47 -4.87 -19.53
CA ALA A 140 23.16 -5.73 -20.66
C ALA A 140 22.11 -6.78 -20.23
N GLY A 141 20.99 -6.83 -20.92
CA GLY A 141 19.90 -7.76 -20.62
C GLY A 141 20.27 -9.24 -20.87
N PHE A 142 19.99 -10.10 -19.90
CA PHE A 142 20.14 -11.56 -20.03
C PHE A 142 19.07 -12.28 -19.20
N TYR A 143 18.04 -12.80 -19.86
CA TYR A 143 16.82 -13.30 -19.24
C TYR A 143 16.61 -14.78 -19.54
N TYR A 144 16.33 -15.56 -18.51
CA TYR A 144 15.88 -16.94 -18.67
C TYR A 144 14.41 -16.98 -19.13
N ILE A 145 14.09 -17.90 -20.05
CA ILE A 145 12.72 -18.11 -20.55
C ILE A 145 12.18 -19.44 -20.03
N GLU A 146 12.71 -20.56 -20.53
CA GLU A 146 12.28 -21.92 -20.19
C GLU A 146 13.34 -22.94 -20.60
N ASP A 147 13.35 -24.13 -19.98
CA ASP A 147 14.31 -25.22 -20.18
C ASP A 147 15.76 -24.72 -20.29
N SER A 148 16.27 -24.57 -21.51
CA SER A 148 17.61 -24.11 -21.85
C SER A 148 17.63 -22.84 -22.72
N LEU A 149 16.51 -22.13 -22.81
CA LEU A 149 16.28 -20.96 -23.67
C LEU A 149 16.36 -19.64 -22.89
N PHE A 150 17.01 -18.66 -23.51
CA PHE A 150 17.27 -17.34 -22.96
C PHE A 150 16.98 -16.24 -24.00
N ALA A 151 16.57 -15.06 -23.53
CA ALA A 151 16.59 -13.81 -24.29
C ALA A 151 17.78 -12.96 -23.84
N VAL A 152 18.60 -12.51 -24.80
CA VAL A 152 19.83 -11.75 -24.56
C VAL A 152 19.83 -10.46 -25.37
N GLU A 153 20.23 -9.37 -24.72
CA GLU A 153 20.42 -8.09 -25.38
C GLU A 153 21.76 -8.08 -26.11
N GLY A 154 21.81 -7.49 -27.30
CA GLY A 154 23.01 -7.40 -28.10
C GLY A 154 24.07 -6.53 -27.44
N TRP A 155 25.32 -6.93 -27.64
CA TRP A 155 26.48 -6.27 -27.05
C TRP A 155 27.47 -5.88 -28.15
N ASN A 156 27.88 -4.61 -28.14
CA ASN A 156 28.95 -4.13 -28.99
C ASN A 156 30.29 -4.24 -28.24
N VAL A 157 31.08 -5.26 -28.58
CA VAL A 157 32.38 -5.52 -27.94
C VAL A 157 33.36 -4.35 -28.10
N ALA A 158 33.33 -3.64 -29.24
CA ALA A 158 34.25 -2.53 -29.50
C ALA A 158 33.86 -1.23 -28.77
N LYS A 159 32.56 -1.04 -28.49
CA LYS A 159 32.03 0.12 -27.77
C LYS A 159 31.73 -0.17 -26.29
N GLU A 160 31.84 -1.43 -25.87
CA GLU A 160 31.53 -1.89 -24.52
C GLU A 160 30.14 -1.47 -24.02
N GLU A 161 29.14 -1.54 -24.90
CA GLU A 161 27.76 -1.14 -24.58
C GLU A 161 26.72 -2.05 -25.24
N SER A 162 25.50 -2.03 -24.69
CA SER A 162 24.36 -2.70 -25.30
C SER A 162 23.90 -1.96 -26.57
N ASN A 163 23.32 -2.70 -27.51
CA ASN A 163 22.86 -2.14 -28.78
C ASN A 163 21.33 -2.05 -28.90
N GLY A 164 20.60 -2.35 -27.81
CA GLY A 164 19.12 -2.30 -27.75
C GLY A 164 18.39 -3.38 -28.57
N HIS A 165 19.10 -4.25 -29.29
CA HIS A 165 18.49 -5.35 -30.04
C HIS A 165 18.49 -6.65 -29.23
N TRP A 166 17.44 -7.44 -29.39
CA TRP A 166 17.23 -8.66 -28.61
C TRP A 166 17.34 -9.91 -29.47
N TYR A 167 17.94 -10.95 -28.89
CA TYR A 167 18.22 -12.21 -29.54
C TYR A 167 17.89 -13.38 -28.61
N HIS A 168 17.68 -14.55 -29.18
CA HIS A 168 17.60 -15.78 -28.42
C HIS A 168 18.95 -16.48 -28.31
N LEU A 169 19.15 -17.15 -27.19
CA LEU A 169 20.24 -18.07 -26.95
C LEU A 169 19.66 -19.37 -26.38
N GLN A 170 20.11 -20.52 -26.89
CA GLN A 170 19.77 -21.83 -26.37
C GLN A 170 21.04 -22.56 -25.92
N GLN A 171 21.03 -23.03 -24.68
CA GLN A 171 22.06 -23.88 -24.11
C GLN A 171 21.82 -25.33 -24.51
N ILE A 172 22.88 -26.05 -24.85
CA ILE A 172 22.86 -27.46 -25.21
C ILE A 172 23.86 -28.16 -24.30
N SER A 173 23.44 -29.25 -23.66
CA SER A 173 24.28 -30.07 -22.78
C SER A 173 24.35 -31.48 -23.35
N GLU A 174 25.52 -31.88 -23.85
CA GLU A 174 25.81 -33.24 -24.34
C GLU A 174 27.02 -33.78 -23.57
N ASP A 175 26.92 -34.97 -22.98
CA ASP A 175 28.02 -35.66 -22.26
C ASP A 175 28.74 -34.82 -21.18
N GLY A 176 28.01 -33.92 -20.52
CA GLY A 176 28.57 -33.01 -19.50
C GLY A 176 29.36 -31.82 -20.07
N GLN A 177 29.41 -31.69 -21.40
CA GLN A 177 29.95 -30.54 -22.11
C GLN A 177 28.81 -29.60 -22.51
N ILE A 178 28.92 -28.34 -22.10
CA ILE A 178 27.93 -27.31 -22.38
C ILE A 178 28.37 -26.52 -23.61
N SER A 179 27.50 -26.45 -24.59
CA SER A 179 27.60 -25.56 -25.74
C SER A 179 26.38 -24.65 -25.79
N ALA A 180 26.41 -23.64 -26.66
CA ALA A 180 25.29 -22.73 -26.82
C ALA A 180 25.15 -22.24 -28.25
N VAL A 181 23.91 -22.08 -28.69
CA VAL A 181 23.57 -21.47 -29.97
C VAL A 181 22.92 -20.11 -29.69
N CYS A 182 23.40 -19.08 -30.35
CA CYS A 182 22.89 -17.72 -30.22
C CYS A 182 22.49 -17.20 -31.59
N THR A 183 21.43 -16.41 -31.64
CA THR A 183 20.85 -15.81 -32.86
C THR A 183 21.33 -14.39 -33.12
N CYS A 184 22.28 -13.87 -32.34
CA CYS A 184 22.84 -12.54 -32.57
C CYS A 184 23.71 -12.50 -33.85
N PRO A 185 23.87 -11.33 -34.50
CA PRO A 185 24.60 -11.22 -35.78
C PRO A 185 26.02 -11.77 -35.71
N ALA A 186 26.75 -11.51 -34.61
CA ALA A 186 28.10 -12.03 -34.40
C ALA A 186 28.14 -13.57 -34.40
N ALA A 187 27.13 -14.21 -33.80
CA ALA A 187 27.00 -15.66 -33.71
C ALA A 187 26.51 -16.34 -35.01
N LEU A 188 25.92 -15.56 -35.92
CA LEU A 188 25.49 -16.00 -37.25
C LEU A 188 26.60 -15.81 -38.30
N GLN A 189 27.43 -14.78 -38.14
CA GLN A 189 28.55 -14.46 -39.05
C GLN A 189 29.86 -15.14 -38.65
N SER A 190 30.04 -15.41 -37.36
CA SER A 190 31.19 -16.12 -36.78
C SER A 190 30.71 -17.16 -35.78
N VAL A 191 31.56 -18.13 -35.43
CA VAL A 191 31.21 -19.17 -34.45
C VAL A 191 31.19 -18.61 -33.01
N ASP A 192 31.88 -17.48 -32.78
CA ASP A 192 32.12 -16.91 -31.46
C ASP A 192 31.28 -15.64 -31.23
N CYS A 193 30.47 -15.62 -30.17
CA CYS A 193 29.89 -14.39 -29.64
C CYS A 193 30.02 -14.35 -28.12
N VAL A 194 30.00 -13.13 -27.56
CA VAL A 194 30.16 -12.93 -26.11
C VAL A 194 29.06 -13.62 -25.30
N HIS A 195 27.86 -13.75 -25.85
CA HIS A 195 26.74 -14.46 -25.22
C HIS A 195 27.01 -15.96 -25.06
N ARG A 196 27.51 -16.62 -26.11
CA ARG A 196 27.87 -18.04 -26.09
C ARG A 196 29.03 -18.27 -25.10
N ALA A 197 30.06 -17.43 -25.17
CA ALA A 197 31.18 -17.51 -24.23
C ALA A 197 30.72 -17.32 -22.78
N TYR A 198 29.82 -16.37 -22.52
CA TYR A 198 29.27 -16.12 -21.20
C TYR A 198 28.48 -17.30 -20.63
N ILE A 199 27.53 -17.85 -21.39
CA ILE A 199 26.71 -18.93 -20.84
C ILE A 199 27.52 -20.21 -20.61
N VAL A 200 28.46 -20.51 -21.51
CA VAL A 200 29.35 -21.68 -21.39
C VAL A 200 30.30 -21.53 -20.21
N GLU A 201 30.74 -20.31 -19.88
CA GLU A 201 31.67 -20.09 -18.77
C GLU A 201 30.96 -19.92 -17.42
N PHE A 202 29.86 -19.16 -17.36
CA PHE A 202 29.26 -18.70 -16.10
C PHE A 202 27.94 -19.42 -15.69
N VAL A 203 27.25 -20.09 -16.60
CA VAL A 203 25.90 -20.66 -16.38
C VAL A 203 25.91 -22.19 -16.59
N ARG A 204 26.90 -22.88 -15.99
CA ARG A 204 27.22 -24.30 -16.26
C ARG A 204 26.36 -25.37 -15.57
N GLU A 205 25.32 -25.00 -14.84
CA GLU A 205 24.35 -25.98 -14.32
C GLU A 205 23.07 -25.81 -15.15
N PRO A 206 22.46 -26.88 -15.72
CA PRO A 206 21.09 -26.76 -16.18
C PRO A 206 20.30 -26.21 -15.01
N LEU A 207 19.47 -25.19 -15.26
CA LEU A 207 18.55 -24.66 -14.27
C LEU A 207 17.50 -25.75 -14.00
N GLU A 208 17.89 -26.85 -13.35
CA GLU A 208 16.98 -27.82 -12.78
C GLU A 208 16.24 -27.08 -11.68
N GLY A 209 15.02 -26.67 -11.99
CA GLY A 209 14.15 -26.01 -11.05
C GLY A 209 13.76 -26.98 -9.95
N ASP A 210 14.52 -27.01 -8.86
CA ASP A 210 14.10 -27.64 -7.58
C ASP A 210 12.89 -26.93 -6.93
N ALA A 211 12.18 -26.08 -7.68
CA ALA A 211 10.99 -25.34 -7.25
C ALA A 211 9.84 -25.32 -8.28
N LEU A 212 9.91 -26.11 -9.36
CA LEU A 212 8.79 -26.31 -10.28
C LEU A 212 8.47 -27.80 -10.38
N ASP A 213 7.27 -28.13 -9.96
CA ASP A 213 6.68 -29.47 -9.96
C ASP A 213 7.02 -30.23 -11.25
N ALA A 214 7.60 -31.42 -11.13
CA ALA A 214 8.17 -32.24 -12.20
C ALA A 214 7.10 -32.86 -13.13
N THR A 215 5.99 -32.17 -13.38
CA THR A 215 4.81 -32.73 -14.06
C THR A 215 4.36 -31.99 -15.31
N VAL A 216 5.05 -30.93 -15.77
CA VAL A 216 4.65 -30.24 -17.01
C VAL A 216 5.85 -29.69 -17.79
N HIS A 217 6.55 -30.56 -18.55
CA HIS A 217 7.35 -30.10 -19.69
C HIS A 217 6.40 -29.65 -20.81
N LYS A 218 6.15 -28.34 -20.93
CA LYS A 218 5.38 -27.77 -22.05
C LYS A 218 6.22 -26.70 -22.74
N ASP A 219 6.52 -26.91 -24.02
CA ASP A 219 7.13 -25.92 -24.93
C ASP A 219 6.18 -24.73 -25.08
N HIS A 220 6.44 -23.63 -24.38
CA HIS A 220 5.55 -22.48 -24.41
C HIS A 220 5.74 -21.70 -25.71
N ARG A 221 4.72 -21.74 -26.58
CA ARG A 221 4.71 -20.97 -27.84
C ARG A 221 4.90 -19.47 -27.63
N VAL A 222 4.49 -18.90 -26.50
CA VAL A 222 4.64 -17.48 -26.18
C VAL A 222 5.12 -17.33 -24.73
N ALA A 223 6.20 -16.58 -24.52
CA ALA A 223 6.70 -16.23 -23.19
C ALA A 223 6.98 -14.73 -23.09
N VAL A 224 6.50 -14.08 -22.02
CA VAL A 224 6.82 -12.67 -21.72
C VAL A 224 8.09 -12.63 -20.89
N PHE A 225 9.16 -12.01 -21.40
CA PHE A 225 10.44 -11.92 -20.68
C PHE A 225 10.82 -10.50 -20.24
N SER A 226 10.08 -9.48 -20.67
CA SER A 226 10.24 -8.11 -20.14
C SER A 226 8.92 -7.36 -20.21
N ARG A 227 8.62 -6.57 -19.19
CA ARG A 227 7.53 -5.59 -19.22
C ARG A 227 7.89 -4.40 -18.33
N GLN A 228 8.14 -3.26 -18.93
CA GLN A 228 8.58 -2.04 -18.25
C GLN A 228 7.66 -0.88 -18.63
N GLN A 229 7.31 -0.03 -17.65
CA GLN A 229 6.54 1.17 -17.96
C GLN A 229 7.46 2.22 -18.58
N VAL A 230 7.00 2.87 -19.65
CA VAL A 230 7.75 3.96 -20.27
C VAL A 230 7.78 5.14 -19.29
N PRO A 231 8.95 5.73 -19.01
CA PRO A 231 9.04 6.85 -18.10
C PRO A 231 8.10 8.00 -18.49
N ASN A 232 7.35 8.52 -17.51
CA ASN A 232 6.38 9.62 -17.68
C ASN A 232 5.22 9.33 -18.65
N SER A 233 4.92 8.07 -18.94
CA SER A 233 3.81 7.66 -19.79
C SER A 233 2.98 6.56 -19.13
N GLU A 234 1.70 6.44 -19.52
CA GLU A 234 0.85 5.29 -19.17
C GLU A 234 1.14 4.06 -20.03
N GLU A 235 2.02 4.19 -21.02
CA GLU A 235 2.44 3.11 -21.91
C GLU A 235 3.45 2.16 -21.25
N PHE A 236 3.40 0.90 -21.67
CA PHE A 236 4.38 -0.11 -21.29
C PHE A 236 5.10 -0.63 -22.54
N GLU A 237 6.40 -0.86 -22.40
CA GLU A 237 7.16 -1.70 -23.30
C GLU A 237 7.08 -3.15 -22.79
N THR A 238 6.49 -4.04 -23.58
CA THR A 238 6.39 -5.48 -23.27
C THR A 238 7.10 -6.29 -24.34
N MET A 239 8.03 -7.16 -23.95
CA MET A 239 8.78 -8.02 -24.86
C MET A 239 8.46 -9.50 -24.67
N PHE A 240 8.33 -10.19 -25.79
CA PHE A 240 7.89 -11.58 -25.88
C PHE A 240 8.89 -12.40 -26.68
N SER A 241 9.14 -13.63 -26.23
CA SER A 241 9.70 -14.72 -27.02
C SER A 241 8.54 -15.51 -27.62
N VAL A 242 8.44 -15.54 -28.95
CA VAL A 242 7.31 -16.16 -29.65
C VAL A 242 7.81 -17.23 -30.62
N GLY A 243 7.38 -18.48 -30.42
CA GLY A 243 7.63 -19.61 -31.32
C GLY A 243 6.73 -19.62 -32.55
N SER A 244 7.29 -20.14 -33.64
CA SER A 244 6.54 -20.44 -34.87
C SER A 244 5.55 -21.58 -34.61
N PRO A 245 4.32 -21.51 -35.16
CA PRO A 245 3.37 -22.62 -35.09
C PRO A 245 3.84 -23.89 -35.81
N PHE A 246 4.82 -23.79 -36.72
CA PHE A 246 5.26 -24.91 -37.58
C PHE A 246 6.69 -25.41 -37.28
N HIS A 247 7.43 -24.72 -36.41
CA HIS A 247 8.82 -25.06 -36.11
C HIS A 247 9.07 -25.02 -34.60
N HIS A 248 9.28 -26.19 -34.02
CA HIS A 248 9.75 -26.35 -32.65
C HIS A 248 11.28 -26.16 -32.64
N GLY A 249 11.76 -25.16 -31.90
CA GLY A 249 13.19 -24.86 -31.74
C GLY A 249 13.60 -23.41 -32.04
N LEU A 250 14.86 -23.09 -31.75
CA LEU A 250 15.43 -21.73 -31.75
C LEU A 250 15.21 -20.96 -33.07
N LYS A 251 15.33 -21.63 -34.22
CA LYS A 251 15.18 -21.02 -35.57
C LYS A 251 13.75 -20.51 -35.84
N GLY A 252 12.76 -21.12 -35.18
CA GLY A 252 11.35 -20.75 -35.27
C GLY A 252 10.96 -19.57 -34.40
N ARG A 253 11.78 -19.21 -33.39
CA ARG A 253 11.43 -18.17 -32.40
C ARG A 253 11.80 -16.76 -32.87
N VAL A 254 11.02 -15.78 -32.42
CA VAL A 254 11.21 -14.35 -32.69
C VAL A 254 10.97 -13.52 -31.43
N ILE A 255 11.54 -12.32 -31.40
CA ILE A 255 11.25 -11.33 -30.37
C ILE A 255 10.12 -10.45 -30.90
N VAL A 256 9.03 -10.36 -30.14
CA VAL A 256 7.95 -9.39 -30.38
C VAL A 256 8.01 -8.33 -29.30
N THR A 257 7.85 -7.08 -29.66
CA THR A 257 7.79 -5.95 -28.72
C THR A 257 6.47 -5.22 -28.91
N HIS A 258 5.82 -4.87 -27.80
CA HIS A 258 4.63 -4.03 -27.74
C HIS A 258 4.97 -2.77 -26.96
N LEU A 259 4.62 -1.62 -27.50
CA LEU A 259 4.71 -0.32 -26.83
C LEU A 259 3.31 0.29 -26.76
N GLY A 260 2.66 0.26 -25.60
CA GLY A 260 1.31 0.80 -25.43
C GLY A 260 0.72 0.56 -24.04
N SER A 261 -0.36 1.28 -23.72
CA SER A 261 -1.07 1.16 -22.43
C SER A 261 -1.99 -0.06 -22.35
N LEU A 262 -2.57 -0.47 -23.47
CA LEU A 262 -3.48 -1.61 -23.60
C LEU A 262 -2.97 -2.61 -24.65
N PRO A 263 -3.32 -3.91 -24.58
CA PRO A 263 -2.96 -4.88 -25.63
C PRO A 263 -3.51 -4.52 -27.01
N THR A 264 -4.64 -3.80 -27.03
CA THR A 264 -5.37 -3.37 -28.21
C THR A 264 -4.89 -2.04 -28.78
N ALA A 265 -4.06 -1.30 -28.04
CA ALA A 265 -3.55 0.02 -28.41
C ALA A 265 -2.01 0.05 -28.41
N GLY A 266 -1.42 0.95 -29.20
CA GLY A 266 0.03 1.09 -29.29
C GLY A 266 0.67 0.31 -30.44
N THR A 267 2.00 0.25 -30.45
CA THR A 267 2.80 -0.25 -31.57
C THR A 267 3.32 -1.66 -31.30
N TRP A 268 3.10 -2.57 -32.24
CA TRP A 268 3.64 -3.94 -32.20
C TRP A 268 4.74 -4.10 -33.23
N THR A 269 5.90 -4.61 -32.83
CA THR A 269 7.02 -4.90 -33.73
C THR A 269 7.47 -6.35 -33.56
N CYS A 270 7.88 -6.98 -34.67
CA CYS A 270 8.40 -8.34 -34.69
C CYS A 270 9.80 -8.32 -35.31
N SER A 271 10.76 -9.01 -34.69
CA SER A 271 12.15 -9.01 -35.14
C SER A 271 12.38 -9.62 -36.54
N LYS A 272 11.40 -10.36 -37.09
CA LYS A 272 11.43 -10.85 -38.49
C LYS A 272 10.74 -9.92 -39.51
N SER A 273 10.10 -8.84 -39.07
CA SER A 273 9.26 -7.98 -39.91
C SER A 273 9.76 -6.53 -39.84
N HIS A 274 10.69 -6.15 -40.71
CA HIS A 274 11.24 -4.77 -40.75
C HIS A 274 10.30 -3.74 -41.40
N SER A 275 9.23 -4.19 -42.04
CA SER A 275 8.17 -3.35 -42.61
C SER A 275 6.88 -3.70 -41.89
N GLY A 276 6.18 -2.72 -41.30
CA GLY A 276 4.89 -2.88 -40.58
C GLY A 276 3.71 -3.42 -41.41
N ALA A 277 3.97 -4.29 -42.39
CA ALA A 277 3.01 -4.99 -43.21
C ALA A 277 2.48 -6.26 -42.50
N GLY A 278 1.47 -6.05 -41.67
CA GLY A 278 0.24 -6.86 -41.63
C GLY A 278 0.23 -8.31 -41.17
N ASN A 279 1.12 -9.22 -41.61
CA ASN A 279 0.81 -10.67 -41.54
C ASN A 279 1.90 -11.53 -40.89
N CYS A 280 2.48 -11.09 -39.77
CA CYS A 280 3.33 -11.97 -38.97
C CYS A 280 2.50 -12.69 -37.89
N ALA A 281 2.32 -14.01 -37.99
CA ALA A 281 1.54 -14.82 -37.03
C ALA A 281 2.03 -14.76 -35.57
N HIS A 282 3.22 -14.21 -35.32
CA HIS A 282 3.77 -14.02 -33.98
C HIS A 282 3.12 -12.85 -33.21
N ILE A 283 2.75 -11.75 -33.89
CA ILE A 283 2.14 -10.59 -33.24
C ILE A 283 0.76 -10.95 -32.67
N PRO A 284 -0.16 -11.60 -33.41
CA PRO A 284 -1.45 -12.04 -32.85
C PRO A 284 -1.28 -13.00 -31.67
N ALA A 285 -0.29 -13.90 -31.72
CA ALA A 285 -0.01 -14.81 -30.61
C ALA A 285 0.47 -14.07 -29.35
N ALA A 286 1.38 -13.10 -29.50
CA ALA A 286 1.83 -12.25 -28.40
C ALA A 286 0.72 -11.36 -27.85
N ARG A 287 -0.12 -10.78 -28.73
CA ARG A 287 -1.28 -9.96 -28.33
C ARG A 287 -2.31 -10.77 -27.56
N LYS A 288 -2.64 -11.98 -28.01
CA LYS A 288 -3.53 -12.90 -27.27
C LYS A 288 -2.97 -13.23 -25.88
N MET A 289 -1.66 -13.44 -25.78
CA MET A 289 -1.01 -13.64 -24.48
C MET A 289 -1.09 -12.39 -23.60
N LEU A 290 -0.89 -11.20 -24.16
CA LEU A 290 -0.97 -9.95 -23.40
C LEU A 290 -2.40 -9.63 -22.94
N LEU A 291 -3.41 -9.89 -23.78
CA LEU A 291 -4.83 -9.81 -23.42
C LEU A 291 -5.15 -10.74 -22.25
N ALA A 292 -4.73 -12.01 -22.33
CA ALA A 292 -4.90 -12.98 -21.26
C ALA A 292 -4.18 -12.55 -19.97
N LEU A 293 -2.98 -11.98 -20.09
CA LEU A 293 -2.16 -11.53 -18.96
C LEU A 293 -2.74 -10.29 -18.25
N LEU A 294 -3.49 -9.45 -18.96
CA LEU A 294 -4.13 -8.26 -18.43
C LEU A 294 -5.64 -8.42 -18.15
N GLU A 295 -6.19 -9.63 -18.35
CA GLU A 295 -7.61 -9.95 -18.16
C GLU A 295 -8.56 -9.00 -18.93
N VAL A 296 -8.13 -8.48 -20.08
CA VAL A 296 -8.93 -7.57 -20.93
C VAL A 296 -9.76 -8.41 -21.91
N GLN A 297 -11.09 -8.20 -21.92
CA GLN A 297 -11.99 -8.82 -22.91
C GLN A 297 -11.78 -8.17 -24.29
N ASP A 298 -11.67 -8.98 -25.33
CA ASP A 298 -11.52 -8.50 -26.71
C ASP A 298 -12.89 -8.06 -27.24
N GLU A 299 -13.07 -6.78 -27.58
CA GLU A 299 -14.30 -6.25 -28.20
C GLU A 299 -14.25 -6.24 -29.74
N VAL A 300 -13.34 -6.99 -30.37
CA VAL A 300 -13.24 -7.02 -31.83
C VAL A 300 -14.13 -8.11 -32.43
N GLU A 301 -15.21 -7.65 -33.06
CA GLU A 301 -16.14 -8.42 -33.88
C GLU A 301 -15.43 -9.21 -34.99
N ASP A 302 -15.98 -10.41 -35.19
CA ASP A 302 -15.74 -11.37 -36.25
C ASP A 302 -15.98 -10.75 -37.63
N SER A 303 -14.92 -10.37 -38.34
CA SER A 303 -14.99 -10.08 -39.77
C SER A 303 -14.64 -11.37 -40.52
N GLY A 304 -15.69 -12.02 -41.01
CA GLY A 304 -15.70 -13.35 -41.60
C GLY A 304 -14.58 -13.69 -42.59
N ASN A 305 -14.07 -14.90 -42.42
CA ASN A 305 -13.80 -15.82 -43.52
C ASN A 305 -13.91 -17.26 -42.95
N GLU A 306 -15.10 -17.82 -43.10
CA GLU A 306 -15.35 -19.26 -42.94
C GLU A 306 -14.68 -19.97 -44.13
N ASP A 307 -13.53 -20.60 -43.90
CA ASP A 307 -13.08 -21.81 -44.60
C ASP A 307 -11.66 -22.20 -44.14
N MET A 308 -11.58 -22.96 -43.05
CA MET A 308 -10.80 -24.21 -43.01
C MET A 308 -11.04 -24.94 -41.70
N ASN A 309 -11.51 -26.17 -41.87
CA ASN A 309 -11.72 -27.17 -40.85
C ASN A 309 -10.39 -27.56 -40.17
N ASP A 310 -10.49 -27.87 -38.88
CA ASP A 310 -9.61 -28.74 -38.09
C ASP A 310 -8.78 -28.11 -36.95
N THR A 311 -8.92 -28.77 -35.80
CA THR A 311 -8.27 -28.62 -34.48
C THR A 311 -8.75 -27.50 -33.54
N SER A 312 -9.43 -27.94 -32.48
CA SER A 312 -9.59 -27.27 -31.20
C SER A 312 -8.26 -26.74 -30.67
N VAL A 313 -8.00 -25.45 -30.81
CA VAL A 313 -6.88 -24.78 -30.14
C VAL A 313 -7.36 -24.36 -28.75
N GLU A 314 -7.08 -25.21 -27.76
CA GLU A 314 -7.13 -24.85 -26.34
C GLU A 314 -6.48 -23.46 -26.13
N ALA A 315 -7.06 -22.65 -25.24
CA ALA A 315 -6.47 -21.37 -24.84
C ALA A 315 -4.96 -21.57 -24.54
N PRO A 316 -4.05 -20.78 -25.14
CA PRO A 316 -2.62 -21.03 -24.96
C PRO A 316 -2.31 -20.95 -23.47
N GLN A 317 -1.92 -22.10 -22.91
CA GLN A 317 -1.43 -22.25 -21.55
C GLN A 317 -0.07 -21.57 -21.47
N GLY A 318 -0.03 -20.24 -21.53
CA GLY A 318 1.20 -19.46 -21.41
C GLY A 318 1.58 -19.30 -19.95
N LEU A 319 2.72 -19.85 -19.54
CA LEU A 319 3.27 -19.68 -18.21
C LEU A 319 3.74 -18.23 -18.04
N LEU A 320 3.24 -17.56 -17.01
CA LEU A 320 3.86 -16.36 -16.43
C LEU A 320 5.16 -16.82 -15.75
N VAL A 321 6.25 -16.96 -16.49
CA VAL A 321 7.58 -17.02 -15.89
C VAL A 321 7.94 -15.58 -15.54
N PRO A 322 7.99 -15.18 -14.25
CA PRO A 322 8.53 -13.87 -13.92
C PRO A 322 9.96 -13.83 -14.47
N PRO A 323 10.31 -12.88 -15.33
CA PRO A 323 11.62 -12.85 -15.95
C PRO A 323 12.70 -12.76 -14.87
N GLN A 324 13.39 -13.87 -14.66
CA GLN A 324 14.54 -13.91 -13.78
C GLN A 324 15.75 -13.57 -14.64
N ALA A 325 16.25 -12.34 -14.49
CA ALA A 325 17.56 -12.01 -15.03
C ALA A 325 18.57 -13.02 -14.48
N VAL A 326 19.47 -13.51 -15.32
CA VAL A 326 20.45 -14.53 -14.92
C VAL A 326 21.33 -14.04 -13.76
N ALA A 327 21.54 -12.73 -13.64
CA ALA A 327 22.19 -12.09 -12.48
C ALA A 327 21.48 -12.34 -11.14
N THR A 328 20.14 -12.45 -11.13
CA THR A 328 19.32 -12.75 -9.94
C THR A 328 19.25 -14.23 -9.59
N LEU A 329 19.37 -15.13 -10.58
CA LEU A 329 19.17 -16.58 -10.41
C LEU A 329 20.20 -17.26 -9.50
N SER A 330 21.34 -16.60 -9.25
CA SER A 330 22.44 -17.20 -8.52
C SER A 330 22.68 -16.63 -7.12
N ARG A 331 22.18 -15.45 -6.73
CA ARG A 331 22.64 -14.78 -5.50
C ARG A 331 21.66 -14.87 -4.33
N HIS A 332 22.12 -15.42 -3.21
CA HIS A 332 21.46 -15.28 -1.91
C HIS A 332 22.26 -14.25 -1.08
N GLY A 333 22.01 -12.96 -1.33
CA GLY A 333 22.57 -11.83 -0.57
C GLY A 333 23.82 -11.17 -1.16
N SER A 334 24.26 -10.09 -0.50
CA SER A 334 25.44 -9.27 -0.83
C SER A 334 26.71 -9.69 -0.09
N VAL A 335 27.88 -9.25 -0.56
CA VAL A 335 29.16 -9.44 0.15
C VAL A 335 29.12 -8.71 1.50
N SER A 336 28.72 -7.44 1.51
CA SER A 336 28.43 -6.72 2.76
C SER A 336 27.25 -7.35 3.48
N TYR A 337 27.38 -7.52 4.79
CA TYR A 337 26.40 -8.17 5.66
C TYR A 337 26.39 -7.61 7.08
N LEU A 338 27.43 -6.87 7.47
CA LEU A 338 27.47 -6.23 8.79
C LEU A 338 26.38 -5.16 8.89
N PRO A 339 25.70 -5.01 10.05
CA PRO A 339 24.63 -4.03 10.17
C PRO A 339 25.14 -2.60 9.94
N VAL A 340 24.38 -1.82 9.17
CA VAL A 340 24.67 -0.44 8.76
C VAL A 340 23.82 0.53 9.56
N LEU A 341 24.38 1.68 9.93
CA LEU A 341 23.65 2.71 10.67
C LEU A 341 22.50 3.29 9.81
N PRO A 342 21.36 3.67 10.42
CA PRO A 342 20.31 4.43 9.73
C PRO A 342 20.84 5.72 9.09
N PRO A 343 20.14 6.31 8.10
CA PRO A 343 20.50 7.61 7.56
C PRO A 343 20.60 8.68 8.65
N VAL A 344 21.55 9.60 8.52
CA VAL A 344 21.87 10.62 9.55
C VAL A 344 20.63 11.39 10.00
N SER A 345 19.77 11.78 9.04
CA SER A 345 18.56 12.58 9.27
C SER A 345 17.51 11.88 10.13
N VAL A 346 17.57 10.55 10.25
CA VAL A 346 16.63 9.74 11.03
C VAL A 346 17.32 8.88 12.08
N MET A 347 18.56 9.21 12.45
CA MET A 347 19.28 8.54 13.54
C MET A 347 18.68 8.94 14.90
N LEU A 348 18.40 7.97 15.76
CA LEU A 348 17.87 8.20 17.11
C LEU A 348 19.05 8.30 18.09
N LYS A 349 18.84 9.03 19.20
CA LYS A 349 19.83 9.10 20.29
C LYS A 349 20.05 7.76 20.98
N SER A 350 19.06 6.87 20.90
CA SER A 350 19.11 5.52 21.46
C SER A 350 19.80 4.50 20.56
N ASP A 351 20.10 4.85 19.31
CA ASP A 351 20.78 3.91 18.40
C ASP A 351 22.18 3.57 18.93
N VAL A 352 22.53 2.29 18.82
CA VAL A 352 23.89 1.83 19.10
C VAL A 352 24.81 2.29 17.97
N ILE A 353 25.89 3.00 18.32
CA ILE A 353 26.93 3.36 17.36
C ILE A 353 27.79 2.14 17.06
N LEU A 354 27.45 1.42 15.99
CA LEU A 354 28.09 0.17 15.57
C LEU A 354 29.52 0.36 15.01
N TYR A 355 29.78 1.52 14.41
CA TYR A 355 31.06 1.93 13.84
C TYR A 355 31.08 3.46 13.71
N PRO A 356 32.26 4.12 13.67
CA PRO A 356 32.35 5.55 13.39
C PRO A 356 31.78 5.85 12.01
N ARG A 357 30.87 6.83 11.90
CA ARG A 357 30.30 7.19 10.60
C ARG A 357 31.40 7.78 9.71
N PRO A 358 31.69 7.16 8.56
CA PRO A 358 32.72 7.64 7.65
C PRO A 358 32.28 8.95 6.99
N ALA A 359 33.28 9.75 6.59
CA ALA A 359 33.02 10.90 5.74
C ALA A 359 32.42 10.43 4.40
N PRO A 360 31.58 11.25 3.76
CA PRO A 360 31.07 10.93 2.43
C PRO A 360 32.19 10.59 1.45
N PHE A 361 32.00 9.55 0.65
CA PHE A 361 33.00 9.10 -0.31
C PHE A 361 33.05 10.08 -1.49
N ARG A 362 34.23 10.66 -1.78
CA ARG A 362 34.38 11.76 -2.76
C ARG A 362 35.43 11.51 -3.84
N SER A 363 36.33 10.55 -3.64
CA SER A 363 37.46 10.32 -4.54
C SER A 363 37.79 8.84 -4.62
N ALA A 364 38.27 8.40 -5.78
CA ALA A 364 38.72 7.02 -5.97
C ALA A 364 39.80 6.64 -4.93
N PRO A 365 39.78 5.40 -4.41
CA PRO A 365 40.81 4.94 -3.49
C PRO A 365 42.17 4.89 -4.20
N THR A 366 43.24 5.32 -3.53
CA THR A 366 44.61 5.20 -4.05
C THR A 366 45.26 3.85 -3.75
N GLN A 367 44.63 3.03 -2.91
CA GLN A 367 45.05 1.67 -2.57
C GLN A 367 43.89 0.70 -2.78
N PRO A 368 44.17 -0.59 -3.03
CA PRO A 368 43.13 -1.60 -3.12
C PRO A 368 42.26 -1.66 -1.87
N LEU A 369 40.96 -1.89 -2.07
CA LEU A 369 40.01 -2.18 -1.00
C LEU A 369 40.34 -3.54 -0.40
N ARG A 370 40.94 -3.53 0.79
CA ARG A 370 41.61 -4.71 1.36
C ARG A 370 40.68 -5.70 2.02
N LEU A 371 41.06 -6.97 1.97
CA LEU A 371 40.43 -8.02 2.78
C LEU A 371 40.71 -7.78 4.26
N THR A 372 39.73 -8.11 5.09
CA THR A 372 39.77 -7.96 6.55
C THR A 372 39.23 -9.24 7.20
N ALA A 373 39.35 -9.35 8.51
CA ALA A 373 38.79 -10.49 9.26
C ALA A 373 37.26 -10.62 9.11
N THR A 374 36.56 -9.55 8.70
CA THR A 374 35.11 -9.56 8.45
C THR A 374 34.77 -9.77 6.98
N SER A 375 35.75 -10.04 6.11
CA SER A 375 35.48 -10.32 4.70
C SER A 375 34.78 -11.67 4.53
N THR A 376 33.71 -11.70 3.74
CA THR A 376 32.92 -12.93 3.50
C THR A 376 32.48 -13.11 2.06
N CYS A 377 31.98 -14.31 1.74
CA CYS A 377 31.27 -14.62 0.50
C CYS A 377 29.78 -14.93 0.81
N PRO A 378 28.80 -14.41 0.03
CA PRO A 378 27.38 -14.78 0.13
C PRO A 378 27.11 -16.15 -0.53
N CYS A 379 27.90 -17.15 -0.17
CA CYS A 379 27.70 -18.52 -0.65
C CYS A 379 26.43 -19.13 -0.02
N PRO A 380 25.68 -19.98 -0.73
CA PRO A 380 24.39 -20.54 -0.27
C PRO A 380 24.50 -21.57 0.86
N GLY A 381 25.68 -21.73 1.48
CA GLY A 381 25.87 -22.64 2.62
C GLY A 381 25.18 -22.14 3.90
N PRO A 382 25.07 -23.00 4.94
CA PRO A 382 24.45 -22.63 6.22
C PRO A 382 25.16 -21.46 6.91
N THR A 383 26.43 -21.22 6.59
CA THR A 383 27.22 -20.08 7.03
C THR A 383 28.02 -19.51 5.87
N ARG A 384 28.19 -18.18 5.85
CA ARG A 384 29.06 -17.49 4.89
C ARG A 384 30.51 -17.98 5.03
N SER A 385 31.21 -18.16 3.91
CA SER A 385 32.65 -18.41 3.93
C SER A 385 33.39 -17.13 4.35
N VAL A 386 34.33 -17.26 5.27
CA VAL A 386 35.10 -16.15 5.86
C VAL A 386 36.53 -16.18 5.32
N PHE A 387 37.15 -15.00 5.21
CA PHE A 387 38.55 -14.83 4.84
C PHE A 387 39.51 -15.57 5.78
N LYS A 388 40.50 -16.26 5.20
CA LYS A 388 41.53 -17.00 5.95
C LYS A 388 42.87 -16.25 5.93
N THR A 389 43.23 -15.62 7.04
CA THR A 389 44.55 -15.00 7.24
C THR A 389 45.64 -16.07 7.36
N GLY A 390 46.49 -16.21 6.33
CA GLY A 390 47.61 -17.17 6.30
C GLY A 390 47.90 -17.78 4.93
N ALA A 391 46.94 -17.73 4.00
CA ALA A 391 47.11 -18.14 2.60
C ALA A 391 47.32 -16.90 1.70
N ALA A 392 48.32 -16.06 2.02
CA ALA A 392 48.56 -14.81 1.30
C ALA A 392 48.82 -14.99 -0.21
N GLU A 393 49.23 -16.18 -0.64
CA GLU A 393 49.39 -16.57 -2.05
C GLU A 393 48.05 -16.77 -2.80
N GLU A 394 46.90 -16.71 -2.13
CA GLU A 394 45.55 -16.86 -2.72
C GLU A 394 44.75 -15.54 -2.86
N ILE A 395 45.35 -14.39 -2.53
CA ILE A 395 44.67 -13.08 -2.65
C ILE A 395 44.82 -12.59 -4.10
N GLU A 396 43.68 -12.40 -4.77
CA GLU A 396 43.59 -11.85 -6.11
C GLU A 396 43.13 -10.39 -6.05
N VAL A 397 43.83 -9.50 -6.73
CA VAL A 397 43.41 -8.09 -6.90
C VAL A 397 42.58 -7.99 -8.18
N GLY A 398 41.30 -7.66 -8.01
CA GLY A 398 40.36 -7.41 -9.10
C GLY A 398 40.03 -5.93 -9.25
N ARG A 399 39.41 -5.56 -10.38
CA ARG A 399 38.84 -4.21 -10.56
C ARG A 399 37.38 -4.19 -10.14
N CYS A 400 36.94 -3.06 -9.58
CA CYS A 400 35.56 -2.80 -9.21
C CYS A 400 35.12 -1.39 -9.60
N ARG A 401 33.81 -1.17 -9.63
CA ARG A 401 33.14 0.12 -9.85
C ARG A 401 32.49 0.57 -8.54
N ILE A 402 32.81 1.79 -8.11
CA ILE A 402 32.25 2.44 -6.93
C ILE A 402 31.28 3.53 -7.39
N TYR A 403 29.99 3.33 -7.16
CA TYR A 403 28.93 4.29 -7.49
C TYR A 403 28.68 5.21 -6.30
N THR A 404 28.69 6.51 -6.54
CA THR A 404 28.51 7.57 -5.53
C THR A 404 27.40 8.53 -5.91
N MET A 405 27.08 9.48 -5.04
CA MET A 405 26.16 10.58 -5.38
C MET A 405 26.68 11.52 -6.48
N LEU A 406 27.97 11.49 -6.81
CA LEU A 406 28.61 12.43 -7.75
C LEU A 406 29.02 11.78 -9.07
N GLY A 407 29.25 10.47 -9.07
CA GLY A 407 29.74 9.75 -10.25
C GLY A 407 30.19 8.33 -9.91
N MET A 408 30.77 7.67 -10.90
CA MET A 408 31.36 6.34 -10.77
C MET A 408 32.89 6.43 -10.75
N HIS A 409 33.53 5.68 -9.85
CA HIS A 409 34.97 5.56 -9.77
C HIS A 409 35.41 4.11 -10.02
N HIS A 410 36.52 3.93 -10.73
CA HIS A 410 37.22 2.65 -10.77
C HIS A 410 38.14 2.52 -9.55
N ALA A 411 38.22 1.31 -8.99
CA ALA A 411 39.11 1.00 -7.89
C ALA A 411 39.56 -0.46 -7.95
N ASP A 412 40.68 -0.76 -7.30
CA ASP A 412 41.12 -2.13 -7.09
C ASP A 412 40.55 -2.69 -5.78
N ILE A 413 40.31 -4.00 -5.74
CA ILE A 413 39.75 -4.71 -4.59
C ILE A 413 40.47 -6.03 -4.39
N GLU A 414 40.85 -6.34 -3.15
CA GLU A 414 41.38 -7.65 -2.78
C GLU A 414 40.23 -8.64 -2.61
N THR A 415 40.40 -9.83 -3.18
CA THR A 415 39.43 -10.92 -3.10
C THR A 415 40.14 -12.25 -2.86
N GLN A 416 39.49 -13.19 -2.19
CA GLN A 416 40.00 -14.57 -2.04
C GLN A 416 38.98 -15.54 -2.63
N ARG A 417 39.42 -16.54 -3.38
CA ARG A 417 38.51 -17.55 -3.93
C ARG A 417 37.72 -18.23 -2.81
N CYS A 418 36.41 -18.35 -3.00
CA CYS A 418 35.56 -18.99 -2.00
C CYS A 418 35.72 -20.52 -2.07
N PRO A 419 36.12 -21.20 -0.97
CA PRO A 419 36.30 -22.66 -0.98
C PRO A 419 34.98 -23.44 -1.06
N ASN A 420 33.87 -22.81 -0.67
CA ASN A 420 32.54 -23.44 -0.64
C ASN A 420 31.75 -23.19 -1.93
N CYS A 421 32.25 -22.36 -2.85
CA CYS A 421 31.61 -22.13 -4.14
C CYS A 421 32.30 -22.98 -5.22
N PRO A 422 31.55 -23.54 -6.17
CA PRO A 422 32.15 -24.22 -7.33
C PRO A 422 33.12 -23.28 -8.03
N GLY A 423 34.33 -23.74 -8.36
CA GLY A 423 35.37 -22.92 -9.01
C GLY A 423 34.91 -22.24 -10.32
N LYS A 424 33.89 -22.81 -10.97
CA LYS A 424 33.24 -22.28 -12.18
C LYS A 424 32.35 -21.06 -11.93
N LYS A 425 31.81 -20.86 -10.72
CA LYS A 425 30.95 -19.71 -10.35
C LYS A 425 31.76 -18.45 -9.99
N ARG A 426 33.11 -18.54 -9.93
CA ARG A 426 34.08 -17.47 -9.60
C ARG A 426 33.65 -16.54 -8.44
N ARG A 427 32.90 -17.05 -7.44
CA ARG A 427 32.55 -16.23 -6.27
C ARG A 427 33.76 -16.11 -5.38
N CYS A 428 34.03 -14.88 -4.96
CA CYS A 428 35.12 -14.59 -4.07
C CYS A 428 34.60 -14.03 -2.75
N ILE A 429 35.31 -14.38 -1.69
CA ILE A 429 35.30 -13.64 -0.44
C ILE A 429 35.81 -12.24 -0.75
N GLY A 430 35.09 -11.22 -0.28
CA GLY A 430 35.53 -9.84 -0.41
C GLY A 430 35.22 -9.01 0.83
N PRO A 431 35.73 -7.77 0.89
CA PRO A 431 35.59 -6.91 2.05
C PRO A 431 34.16 -6.38 2.22
N ASP A 432 33.74 -6.25 3.47
CA ASP A 432 32.42 -5.72 3.84
C ASP A 432 32.31 -4.20 3.64
N LEU A 433 33.41 -3.46 3.85
CA LEU A 433 33.56 -2.02 3.58
C LEU A 433 32.65 -1.05 4.36
N ARG A 434 31.87 -1.53 5.32
CA ARG A 434 31.00 -0.67 6.15
C ARG A 434 31.72 0.54 6.77
N GLU A 435 32.94 0.36 7.24
CA GLU A 435 33.73 1.41 7.90
C GLU A 435 34.23 2.51 6.94
N THR A 436 34.23 2.26 5.63
CA THR A 436 34.60 3.25 4.61
C THR A 436 33.39 3.94 3.99
N GLY A 437 32.17 3.55 4.39
CA GLY A 437 30.94 4.15 3.90
C GLY A 437 30.52 3.58 2.55
N LEU A 438 30.95 2.36 2.25
CA LEU A 438 30.71 1.67 1.01
C LEU A 438 30.01 0.34 1.28
N PHE A 439 29.04 0.02 0.44
CA PHE A 439 28.32 -1.23 0.42
C PHE A 439 28.82 -2.07 -0.76
N ASN A 440 29.50 -3.16 -0.46
CA ASN A 440 29.98 -4.13 -1.42
C ASN A 440 28.87 -5.13 -1.77
N TYR A 441 28.29 -4.98 -2.96
CA TYR A 441 27.24 -5.90 -3.40
C TYR A 441 27.82 -7.27 -3.82
N ASN A 442 28.85 -7.27 -4.67
CA ASN A 442 29.37 -8.50 -5.31
C ASN A 442 30.87 -8.47 -5.67
N ASN A 443 31.67 -7.65 -5.00
CA ASN A 443 33.09 -7.35 -5.28
C ASN A 443 33.36 -6.60 -6.58
N ARG A 444 32.35 -6.39 -7.44
CA ARG A 444 32.51 -5.65 -8.70
C ARG A 444 31.69 -4.37 -8.74
N VAL A 445 30.54 -4.39 -8.07
CA VAL A 445 29.61 -3.28 -7.88
C VAL A 445 29.63 -2.93 -6.40
N ILE A 446 30.12 -1.73 -6.13
CA ILE A 446 30.20 -1.15 -4.79
C ILE A 446 29.44 0.16 -4.84
N VAL A 447 28.63 0.43 -3.83
CA VAL A 447 27.76 1.60 -3.82
C VAL A 447 27.94 2.33 -2.50
N SER A 448 28.14 3.66 -2.54
CA SER A 448 28.29 4.43 -1.31
C SER A 448 27.01 4.38 -0.47
N HIS A 449 27.16 4.33 0.86
CA HIS A 449 26.04 4.43 1.79
C HIS A 449 25.25 5.72 1.58
N GLU A 450 25.92 6.84 1.30
CA GLU A 450 25.29 8.13 1.01
C GLU A 450 24.29 8.05 -0.16
N LEU A 451 24.66 7.41 -1.27
CA LEU A 451 23.78 7.22 -2.42
C LEU A 451 22.54 6.37 -2.08
N LEU A 452 22.73 5.32 -1.28
CA LEU A 452 21.63 4.43 -0.87
C LEU A 452 20.74 5.09 0.18
N ASP A 453 21.32 5.84 1.10
CA ASP A 453 20.61 6.65 2.10
C ASP A 453 19.80 7.77 1.43
N GLU A 454 20.33 8.39 0.38
CA GLU A 454 19.62 9.44 -0.37
C GLU A 454 18.32 8.91 -0.98
N TYR A 455 18.37 7.77 -1.66
CA TYR A 455 17.14 7.15 -2.17
C TYR A 455 16.20 6.76 -1.03
N THR A 456 16.76 6.20 0.06
CA THR A 456 16.00 5.81 1.27
C THR A 456 15.24 6.99 1.87
N ILE A 457 15.82 8.18 1.91
CA ILE A 457 15.14 9.39 2.41
C ILE A 457 14.18 9.96 1.35
N SER A 458 14.55 9.93 0.08
CA SER A 458 13.74 10.46 -1.03
C SER A 458 12.39 9.75 -1.13
N PHE A 459 12.37 8.42 -1.16
CA PHE A 459 11.13 7.65 -1.32
C PHE A 459 10.18 7.75 -0.11
N ALA A 460 10.71 8.05 1.07
CA ALA A 460 9.91 8.27 2.26
C ALA A 460 9.36 9.71 2.34
N SER A 461 10.09 10.66 1.77
CA SER A 461 9.74 12.09 1.78
C SER A 461 8.76 12.46 0.68
N SER A 462 8.88 11.84 -0.49
CA SER A 462 8.05 12.06 -1.68
C SER A 462 7.78 10.75 -2.42
N GLU A 463 6.79 10.76 -3.31
CA GLU A 463 6.57 9.64 -4.23
C GLU A 463 7.74 9.54 -5.23
N THR A 464 8.74 8.73 -4.89
CA THR A 464 9.96 8.56 -5.68
C THR A 464 10.17 7.09 -6.04
N PRO A 465 9.68 6.63 -7.21
CA PRO A 465 9.97 5.29 -7.71
C PRO A 465 11.45 5.10 -8.07
N PHE A 466 11.91 3.84 -8.08
CA PHE A 466 13.27 3.47 -8.52
C PHE A 466 13.62 4.06 -9.90
N THR A 467 12.72 3.94 -10.88
CA THR A 467 12.90 4.48 -12.24
C THR A 467 13.20 5.98 -12.22
N ALA A 468 12.44 6.76 -11.45
CA ALA A 468 12.62 8.21 -11.37
C ALA A 468 13.98 8.57 -10.75
N PHE A 469 14.38 7.85 -9.70
CA PHE A 469 15.69 8.07 -9.07
C PHE A 469 16.85 7.67 -9.98
N VAL A 470 16.74 6.54 -10.68
CA VAL A 470 17.75 6.05 -11.63
C VAL A 470 17.94 7.04 -12.77
N MET A 471 16.84 7.56 -13.36
CA MET A 471 16.92 8.60 -14.40
C MET A 471 17.58 9.89 -13.92
N LEU A 472 17.28 10.31 -12.69
CA LEU A 472 17.93 11.47 -12.07
C LEU A 472 19.45 11.24 -11.92
N MET A 473 19.85 10.04 -11.50
CA MET A 473 21.25 9.67 -11.34
C MET A 473 21.97 9.56 -12.69
N ASP A 474 21.33 9.00 -13.72
CA ASP A 474 21.86 8.97 -15.09
C ASP A 474 22.15 10.37 -15.60
N HIS A 475 21.18 11.29 -15.49
CA HIS A 475 21.37 12.69 -15.89
C HIS A 475 22.53 13.35 -15.13
N ARG A 476 22.67 13.07 -13.83
CA ARG A 476 23.79 13.58 -13.03
C ARG A 476 25.13 13.04 -13.53
N TYR A 477 25.21 11.75 -13.87
CA TYR A 477 26.44 11.10 -14.30
C TYR A 477 26.89 11.52 -15.70
N MET A 478 25.99 12.08 -16.53
CA MET A 478 26.37 12.71 -17.80
C MET A 478 27.45 13.79 -17.62
N SER A 479 27.43 14.51 -16.50
CA SER A 479 28.45 15.54 -16.20
C SER A 479 29.85 14.97 -16.02
N THR A 480 29.99 13.70 -15.66
CA THR A 480 31.27 13.00 -15.50
C THR A 480 31.59 12.07 -16.67
N GLY A 481 30.73 12.01 -17.69
CA GLY A 481 30.85 11.05 -18.81
C GLY A 481 30.64 9.58 -18.42
N ALA A 482 30.13 9.31 -17.22
CA ALA A 482 29.83 7.96 -16.75
C ALA A 482 28.35 7.61 -17.00
N LYS A 483 28.00 6.32 -16.95
CA LYS A 483 26.60 5.85 -16.91
C LYS A 483 26.27 5.36 -15.51
N PHE A 484 25.04 5.62 -15.04
CA PHE A 484 24.58 5.03 -13.78
C PHE A 484 24.27 3.55 -13.99
N MET A 485 24.08 2.82 -12.89
CA MET A 485 23.66 1.42 -12.97
C MET A 485 22.18 1.30 -13.38
N GLY A 486 21.81 0.21 -14.04
CA GLY A 486 20.42 -0.04 -14.42
C GLY A 486 19.48 -0.16 -13.22
N GLU A 487 18.19 0.08 -13.46
CA GLU A 487 17.16 0.10 -12.41
C GLU A 487 17.08 -1.21 -11.61
N ASP A 488 17.17 -2.36 -12.29
CA ASP A 488 17.10 -3.66 -11.63
C ASP A 488 18.29 -3.93 -10.73
N LEU A 489 19.51 -3.53 -11.15
CA LEU A 489 20.68 -3.61 -10.29
C LEU A 489 20.51 -2.72 -9.07
N PHE A 490 20.16 -1.45 -9.30
CA PHE A 490 20.02 -0.48 -8.21
C PHE A 490 18.98 -0.95 -7.18
N ARG A 491 17.84 -1.45 -7.66
CA ARG A 491 16.80 -2.05 -6.82
C ARG A 491 17.32 -3.25 -6.03
N ALA A 492 18.05 -4.18 -6.64
CA ALA A 492 18.62 -5.34 -5.96
C ALA A 492 19.66 -4.95 -4.91
N VAL A 493 20.53 -3.98 -5.23
CA VAL A 493 21.51 -3.40 -4.29
C VAL A 493 20.78 -2.75 -3.11
N TRP A 494 19.78 -1.91 -3.38
CA TRP A 494 19.07 -1.19 -2.33
C TRP A 494 18.32 -2.14 -1.39
N PHE A 495 17.61 -3.16 -1.91
CA PHE A 495 16.95 -4.15 -1.07
C PHE A 495 17.95 -4.93 -0.20
N SER A 496 19.14 -5.23 -0.73
CA SER A 496 20.21 -5.88 0.05
C SER A 496 20.75 -4.95 1.14
N TYR A 497 20.90 -3.66 0.83
CA TYR A 497 21.35 -2.64 1.77
C TYR A 497 20.36 -2.38 2.92
N VAL A 498 19.09 -2.14 2.62
CA VAL A 498 18.08 -1.87 3.67
C VAL A 498 17.82 -3.10 4.55
N SER A 499 18.09 -4.31 4.05
CA SER A 499 17.97 -5.54 4.84
C SER A 499 18.97 -5.61 6.01
N ILE A 500 20.08 -4.87 5.92
CA ILE A 500 21.14 -4.79 6.95
C ILE A 500 21.15 -3.43 7.66
N GLN A 501 20.25 -2.50 7.34
CA GLN A 501 20.12 -1.25 8.08
C GLN A 501 19.55 -1.51 9.48
N ALA A 502 20.24 -1.01 10.50
CA ALA A 502 19.94 -1.20 11.92
C ALA A 502 18.80 -0.29 12.40
N PHE A 503 17.61 -0.50 11.85
CA PHE A 503 16.37 0.12 12.31
C PHE A 503 15.82 -0.62 13.53
N GLU A 504 16.41 -0.36 14.69
CA GLU A 504 16.01 -0.91 15.99
C GLU A 504 15.15 0.09 16.79
N ASP A 505 14.29 -0.44 17.66
CA ASP A 505 13.43 0.31 18.61
C ASP A 505 12.58 1.45 18.02
N ASP A 506 12.32 1.43 16.71
CA ASP A 506 11.62 2.48 15.99
C ASP A 506 10.10 2.27 15.89
N MET A 507 9.59 1.10 16.25
CA MET A 507 8.15 0.76 16.19
C MET A 507 7.48 0.79 17.56
N ARG A 508 8.02 1.63 18.45
CA ARG A 508 7.55 1.81 19.81
C ARG A 508 7.62 3.29 20.17
N CYS A 509 6.52 3.83 20.68
CA CYS A 509 6.50 5.18 21.23
C CYS A 509 7.05 5.16 22.67
N ALA A 510 7.97 6.07 23.00
CA ALA A 510 8.51 6.14 24.36
C ALA A 510 7.46 6.59 25.39
N LEU A 511 6.50 7.44 25.00
CA LEU A 511 5.39 7.86 25.85
C LEU A 511 4.35 6.77 26.08
N CYS A 512 3.98 6.00 25.05
CA CYS A 512 2.96 4.96 25.18
C CYS A 512 3.51 3.61 25.64
N GLY A 513 4.82 3.38 25.56
CA GLY A 513 5.42 2.09 25.86
C GLY A 513 5.14 1.01 24.80
N PRO A 514 5.41 -0.28 25.09
CA PRO A 514 5.27 -1.37 24.12
C PRO A 514 3.81 -1.77 23.86
N THR A 515 2.91 -1.52 24.80
CA THR A 515 1.47 -1.85 24.73
C THR A 515 0.66 -0.57 24.93
N PRO A 516 0.36 0.17 23.86
CA PRO A 516 -0.31 1.46 23.99
C PRO A 516 -1.73 1.28 24.52
N ASP A 517 -2.13 2.14 25.47
CA ASP A 517 -3.50 2.17 26.01
C ASP A 517 -4.54 2.56 24.96
N THR A 518 -4.14 3.35 23.95
CA THR A 518 -4.97 3.79 22.84
C THR A 518 -4.32 3.40 21.53
N ILE A 519 -5.04 2.66 20.71
CA ILE A 519 -4.62 2.29 19.36
C ILE A 519 -5.65 2.79 18.35
N ILE A 520 -5.17 3.33 17.24
CA ILE A 520 -5.94 3.86 16.14
C ILE A 520 -5.63 2.96 14.94
N TRP A 521 -6.66 2.34 14.38
CA TRP A 521 -6.56 1.48 13.21
C TRP A 521 -7.08 2.23 12.00
N ASP A 522 -6.41 2.04 10.88
CA ASP A 522 -6.90 2.55 9.61
C ASP A 522 -6.32 1.71 8.46
N GLY A 523 -7.17 1.41 7.49
CA GLY A 523 -6.83 0.66 6.28
C GLY A 523 -6.37 1.58 5.17
N VAL A 524 -5.30 1.23 4.46
CA VAL A 524 -4.81 2.02 3.33
C VAL A 524 -4.68 1.18 2.07
N THR A 525 -5.10 1.75 0.95
CA THR A 525 -5.01 1.15 -0.39
C THR A 525 -3.59 1.18 -0.97
N VAL A 526 -2.60 0.80 -0.15
CA VAL A 526 -1.24 0.49 -0.59
C VAL A 526 -1.18 -1.00 -0.83
N ALA A 527 -1.37 -1.40 -2.09
CA ALA A 527 -1.54 -2.78 -2.49
C ALA A 527 -0.52 -3.17 -3.56
N PHE A 528 -0.11 -4.44 -3.56
CA PHE A 528 0.58 -5.09 -4.67
C PHE A 528 -0.39 -5.99 -5.45
N HIS A 529 -0.07 -6.29 -6.70
CA HIS A 529 -0.93 -7.11 -7.57
C HIS A 529 -1.13 -8.53 -7.02
N LYS A 530 -2.34 -9.09 -7.10
CA LYS A 530 -2.69 -10.43 -6.60
C LYS A 530 -1.82 -11.54 -7.17
N LYS A 531 -1.35 -11.38 -8.42
CA LYS A 531 -0.36 -12.28 -9.06
C LYS A 531 0.95 -12.44 -8.28
N HIS A 532 1.27 -11.48 -7.42
CA HIS A 532 2.46 -11.50 -6.56
C HIS A 532 2.17 -12.06 -5.15
N LEU A 533 0.92 -12.43 -4.84
CA LEU A 533 0.60 -13.10 -3.59
C LEU A 533 1.25 -14.47 -3.54
N SER A 534 1.95 -14.73 -2.45
CA SER A 534 2.59 -16.02 -2.16
C SER A 534 1.75 -16.79 -1.13
N PRO A 535 1.74 -18.13 -1.18
CA PRO A 535 1.16 -18.97 -0.11
C PRO A 535 1.77 -18.73 1.28
N THR A 536 2.92 -18.05 1.33
CA THR A 536 3.60 -17.65 2.56
C THR A 536 2.90 -16.51 3.30
N ILE A 537 2.00 -15.75 2.64
CA ILE A 537 1.25 -14.67 3.28
C ILE A 537 0.41 -15.22 4.43
N ARG A 538 0.57 -14.64 5.62
CA ARG A 538 -0.12 -15.07 6.85
C ARG A 538 -0.51 -13.83 7.64
N PRO A 539 -1.61 -13.13 7.25
CA PRO A 539 -2.16 -12.06 8.07
C PRO A 539 -2.61 -12.60 9.45
N PRO A 540 -2.79 -11.73 10.46
CA PRO A 540 -3.29 -12.13 11.78
C PRO A 540 -4.60 -12.93 11.75
N THR A 541 -5.41 -12.77 10.70
CA THR A 541 -6.66 -13.52 10.46
C THR A 541 -6.44 -15.01 10.16
N THR A 542 -5.20 -15.43 9.91
CA THR A 542 -4.85 -16.82 9.61
C THR A 542 -5.08 -17.73 10.81
N ILE A 543 -5.82 -18.82 10.58
CA ILE A 543 -6.07 -19.87 11.57
C ILE A 543 -5.04 -20.99 11.39
N THR A 544 -4.62 -21.56 12.51
CA THR A 544 -3.68 -22.68 12.60
C THR A 544 -4.35 -23.88 13.29
N PRO A 545 -3.76 -25.08 13.23
CA PRO A 545 -4.18 -26.21 14.07
C PRO A 545 -4.12 -25.94 15.58
N HIS A 546 -3.31 -24.96 16.02
CA HIS A 546 -3.16 -24.57 17.43
C HIS A 546 -4.18 -23.50 17.87
N SER A 547 -4.99 -22.99 16.94
CA SER A 547 -6.00 -21.98 17.23
C SER A 547 -7.07 -22.50 18.19
N LEU A 548 -7.30 -21.77 19.29
CA LEU A 548 -8.24 -22.17 20.34
C LEU A 548 -9.67 -22.26 19.79
N PRO A 549 -10.36 -23.41 19.86
CA PRO A 549 -11.76 -23.49 19.48
C PRO A 549 -12.67 -22.96 20.59
N ARG A 550 -13.60 -22.08 20.21
CA ARG A 550 -14.68 -21.50 21.04
C ARG A 550 -16.05 -22.02 20.58
N PRO A 551 -16.42 -23.28 20.89
CA PRO A 551 -17.63 -23.91 20.35
C PRO A 551 -18.94 -23.36 20.94
N LEU A 552 -18.88 -22.73 22.12
CA LEU A 552 -20.05 -22.21 22.82
C LEU A 552 -20.47 -20.82 22.32
N VAL A 553 -19.56 -20.09 21.66
CA VAL A 553 -19.81 -18.74 21.15
C VAL A 553 -20.76 -18.81 19.95
N LYS A 554 -21.90 -18.13 20.05
CA LYS A 554 -22.97 -18.09 19.04
C LYS A 554 -23.54 -16.68 18.92
N PRO A 555 -24.07 -16.28 17.74
CA PRO A 555 -24.69 -14.97 17.57
C PRO A 555 -25.88 -14.77 18.53
N LEU A 556 -25.89 -13.63 19.23
CA LEU A 556 -27.01 -13.19 20.06
C LEU A 556 -27.76 -12.07 19.33
N ARG A 557 -29.04 -12.29 18.99
CA ARG A 557 -29.83 -11.34 18.18
C ARG A 557 -30.43 -10.18 18.97
N SER A 558 -30.65 -10.34 20.27
CA SER A 558 -31.30 -9.36 21.16
C SER A 558 -30.27 -8.72 22.09
N GLN A 559 -29.36 -7.93 21.53
CA GLN A 559 -28.30 -7.24 22.30
C GLN A 559 -28.59 -5.76 22.55
N GLN A 560 -29.58 -5.18 21.87
CA GLN A 560 -29.95 -3.77 21.97
C GLN A 560 -30.54 -3.44 23.35
N LEU A 561 -30.57 -2.16 23.71
CA LEU A 561 -31.20 -1.71 24.96
C LEU A 561 -32.70 -2.04 24.93
N ILE A 562 -33.41 -1.55 23.91
CA ILE A 562 -34.78 -1.94 23.57
C ILE A 562 -34.69 -3.08 22.56
N VAL A 563 -35.26 -4.25 22.86
CA VAL A 563 -35.21 -5.42 21.96
C VAL A 563 -36.08 -5.23 20.72
N ASP A 564 -37.21 -4.55 20.87
CA ASP A 564 -38.18 -4.31 19.81
C ASP A 564 -37.67 -3.32 18.76
N ALA A 565 -37.41 -3.82 17.54
CA ALA A 565 -36.90 -3.02 16.43
C ALA A 565 -37.92 -1.98 15.91
N ALA A 566 -39.21 -2.30 15.95
CA ALA A 566 -40.25 -1.36 15.54
C ALA A 566 -40.30 -0.18 16.51
N LEU A 567 -40.21 -0.44 17.83
CA LEU A 567 -40.18 0.63 18.83
C LEU A 567 -38.98 1.55 18.63
N ARG A 568 -37.79 1.00 18.39
CA ARG A 568 -36.59 1.80 18.11
C ARG A 568 -36.76 2.69 16.88
N LYS A 569 -37.32 2.14 15.80
CA LYS A 569 -37.63 2.89 14.58
C LYS A 569 -38.62 4.02 14.86
N ASP A 570 -39.69 3.75 15.59
CA ASP A 570 -40.71 4.75 15.93
C ASP A 570 -40.14 5.89 16.77
N ILE A 571 -39.30 5.59 17.77
CA ILE A 571 -38.58 6.59 18.57
C ILE A 571 -37.73 7.50 17.67
N ARG A 572 -36.94 6.93 16.76
CA ARG A 572 -36.11 7.71 15.83
C ARG A 572 -36.94 8.60 14.91
N LEU A 573 -38.08 8.10 14.43
CA LEU A 573 -38.98 8.89 13.59
C LEU A 573 -39.60 10.06 14.36
N VAL A 574 -40.00 9.86 15.62
CA VAL A 574 -40.45 10.96 16.48
C VAL A 574 -39.32 11.97 16.69
N ILE A 575 -38.09 11.55 16.99
CA ILE A 575 -36.97 12.49 17.14
C ILE A 575 -36.72 13.28 15.83
N LYS A 576 -36.88 12.64 14.66
CA LYS A 576 -36.71 13.29 13.35
C LYS A 576 -37.80 14.34 13.08
N SER A 577 -39.05 14.13 13.49
CA SER A 577 -40.12 15.12 13.26
C SER A 577 -39.86 16.45 14.00
N PHE A 578 -39.16 16.43 15.13
CA PHE A 578 -38.75 17.64 15.86
C PHE A 578 -37.53 18.37 15.24
N ARG A 579 -36.95 17.91 14.12
CA ARG A 579 -35.81 18.57 13.42
C ARG A 579 -36.22 19.57 12.33
N LYS A 580 -37.48 19.62 11.91
CA LYS A 580 -37.92 20.23 10.62
C LYS A 580 -37.87 21.77 10.47
N ASP A 581 -37.32 22.56 11.40
CA ASP A 581 -37.21 24.02 11.21
C ASP A 581 -35.73 24.46 11.05
N LYS A 582 -35.40 25.18 9.96
CA LYS A 582 -34.06 25.74 9.67
C LYS A 582 -33.65 26.80 10.72
N HIS A 583 -32.33 26.93 10.93
CA HIS A 583 -31.53 27.95 11.67
C HIS A 583 -31.00 27.67 13.09
N VAL A 584 -29.67 27.94 13.19
CA VAL A 584 -28.76 28.28 14.32
C VAL A 584 -27.75 27.19 14.75
N TYR A 585 -26.58 27.25 14.08
CA TYR A 585 -25.18 26.90 14.45
C TYR A 585 -24.86 25.53 15.07
N PHE A 586 -24.47 24.57 14.23
CA PHE A 586 -23.09 24.10 13.98
C PHE A 586 -23.10 23.28 12.68
N GLU A 587 -22.24 23.67 11.73
CA GLU A 587 -21.67 22.92 10.58
C GLU A 587 -22.61 22.39 9.48
N ASP A 588 -22.15 22.62 8.24
CA ASP A 588 -22.78 22.31 6.97
C ASP A 588 -22.98 20.79 6.77
N ASP A 589 -24.22 20.34 6.87
CA ASP A 589 -24.69 19.09 6.26
C ASP A 589 -25.53 19.49 5.03
N ASP A 590 -24.90 19.51 3.86
CA ASP A 590 -25.57 19.58 2.55
C ASP A 590 -26.34 18.26 2.33
N ASP A 591 -27.55 18.17 2.89
CA ASP A 591 -28.55 17.23 2.40
C ASP A 591 -29.14 17.81 1.10
N ASP A 592 -28.63 17.34 -0.05
CA ASP A 592 -29.27 17.45 -1.37
C ASP A 592 -30.55 16.57 -1.41
N ASP A 593 -31.53 16.89 -0.56
CA ASP A 593 -32.91 16.45 -0.73
C ASP A 593 -33.71 17.65 -1.24
N ASP A 594 -34.17 17.56 -2.49
CA ASP A 594 -35.01 18.55 -3.17
C ASP A 594 -36.07 19.15 -2.22
N ASP A 595 -35.91 20.45 -1.92
CA ASP A 595 -36.81 21.27 -1.11
C ASP A 595 -38.20 21.37 -1.82
N ASP A 596 -39.13 20.48 -1.46
CA ASP A 596 -40.57 20.76 -1.56
C ASP A 596 -41.04 21.29 -0.19
N GLU A 597 -41.30 22.60 -0.11
CA GLU A 597 -42.04 23.24 1.00
C GLU A 597 -43.43 22.60 1.13
N ALA A 598 -43.54 21.53 1.91
CA ALA A 598 -44.81 20.93 2.27
C ALA A 598 -45.36 21.59 3.53
N ASP A 599 -46.40 22.39 3.34
CA ASP A 599 -47.36 22.78 4.38
C ASP A 599 -47.70 21.54 5.24
N GLU A 600 -47.46 21.58 6.56
CA GLU A 600 -47.71 20.44 7.45
C GLU A 600 -49.21 20.12 7.46
N SER A 601 -49.63 19.22 6.58
CA SER A 601 -51.04 18.81 6.50
C SER A 601 -51.52 18.30 7.87
N GLN A 602 -52.75 18.64 8.23
CA GLN A 602 -53.39 18.21 9.48
C GLN A 602 -53.31 16.68 9.70
N THR A 603 -53.31 15.91 8.62
CA THR A 603 -53.11 14.47 8.59
C THR A 603 -51.74 14.02 9.12
N GLN A 604 -50.67 14.78 8.85
CA GLN A 604 -49.31 14.44 9.31
C GLN A 604 -49.15 14.65 10.81
N VAL A 605 -49.78 15.70 11.36
CA VAL A 605 -49.82 15.97 12.79
C VAL A 605 -50.54 14.86 13.54
N GLU A 606 -51.69 14.40 13.04
CA GLU A 606 -52.43 13.28 13.63
C GLU A 606 -51.60 11.98 13.65
N VAL A 607 -50.89 11.70 12.55
CA VAL A 607 -50.00 10.52 12.45
C VAL A 607 -48.84 10.60 13.44
N ASP A 608 -48.20 11.77 13.58
CA ASP A 608 -47.07 11.95 14.49
C ASP A 608 -47.51 11.86 15.95
N VAL A 609 -48.66 12.42 16.30
CA VAL A 609 -49.24 12.35 17.65
C VAL A 609 -49.62 10.91 18.00
N ALA A 610 -50.29 10.19 17.11
CA ALA A 610 -50.59 8.77 17.32
C ALA A 610 -49.31 7.94 17.52
N ARG A 611 -48.23 8.27 16.81
CA ARG A 611 -46.92 7.63 17.00
C ARG A 611 -46.33 7.97 18.37
N ILE A 612 -46.39 9.21 18.82
CA ILE A 612 -45.92 9.64 20.14
C ILE A 612 -46.64 8.86 21.25
N ASP A 613 -47.97 8.73 21.16
CA ASP A 613 -48.77 8.00 22.13
C ASP A 613 -48.42 6.51 22.15
N SER A 614 -48.30 5.88 20.97
CA SER A 614 -47.89 4.48 20.84
C SER A 614 -46.48 4.23 21.42
N VAL A 615 -45.52 5.12 21.15
CA VAL A 615 -44.16 5.02 21.72
C VAL A 615 -44.22 5.16 23.24
N SER A 616 -44.99 6.12 23.75
CA SER A 616 -45.13 6.35 25.19
C SER A 616 -45.69 5.13 25.93
N GLU A 617 -46.75 4.50 25.40
CA GLU A 617 -47.37 3.31 25.97
C GLU A 617 -46.36 2.16 26.06
N ARG A 618 -45.68 1.85 24.94
CA ARG A 618 -44.69 0.77 24.87
C ARG A 618 -43.44 1.05 25.71
N LEU A 619 -43.03 2.31 25.84
CA LEU A 619 -41.96 2.69 26.77
C LEU A 619 -42.40 2.51 28.22
N SER A 620 -43.67 2.68 28.54
CA SER A 620 -44.21 2.53 29.90
C SER A 620 -44.11 1.08 30.37
N GLU A 621 -44.38 0.12 29.47
CA GLU A 621 -44.20 -1.31 29.72
C GLU A 621 -42.75 -1.69 30.05
N LEU A 622 -41.78 -1.00 29.42
CA LEU A 622 -40.35 -1.25 29.64
C LEU A 622 -39.83 -0.54 30.89
N CYS A 623 -40.16 0.73 31.06
CA CYS A 623 -39.76 1.57 32.18
C CYS A 623 -40.71 2.79 32.27
N PRO A 624 -41.62 2.85 33.26
CA PRO A 624 -42.56 3.96 33.39
C PRO A 624 -41.88 5.33 33.49
N ALA A 625 -40.73 5.42 34.16
CA ALA A 625 -39.96 6.66 34.27
C ALA A 625 -39.39 7.13 32.91
N LEU A 626 -39.03 6.18 32.01
CA LEU A 626 -38.56 6.49 30.66
C LEU A 626 -39.69 7.05 29.79
N SER A 627 -40.90 6.46 29.89
CA SER A 627 -42.10 6.98 29.23
C SER A 627 -42.45 8.39 29.70
N MET A 628 -42.45 8.63 31.02
CA MET A 628 -42.67 9.97 31.57
C MET A 628 -41.63 10.99 31.10
N LEU A 629 -40.35 10.60 31.05
CA LEU A 629 -39.29 11.44 30.50
C LEU A 629 -39.52 11.73 29.02
N PHE A 630 -39.90 10.72 28.23
CA PHE A 630 -40.19 10.86 26.81
C PHE A 630 -41.35 11.83 26.58
N LEU A 631 -42.49 11.65 27.24
CA LEU A 631 -43.64 12.55 27.15
C LEU A 631 -43.29 13.99 27.56
N SER A 632 -42.44 14.18 28.57
CA SER A 632 -42.02 15.51 29.01
C SER A 632 -41.25 16.30 27.94
N LYS A 633 -40.63 15.61 26.97
CA LYS A 633 -39.78 16.21 25.94
C LYS A 633 -40.35 16.11 24.53
N TYR A 634 -41.02 15.01 24.22
CA TYR A 634 -41.53 14.67 22.90
C TYR A 634 -43.06 14.45 22.90
N GLY A 635 -43.74 14.64 24.03
CA GLY A 635 -45.20 14.49 24.12
C GLY A 635 -45.97 15.51 23.30
N TYR A 636 -47.28 15.31 23.17
CA TYR A 636 -48.21 16.16 22.42
C TYR A 636 -48.03 17.67 22.67
N VAL A 637 -47.92 18.06 23.95
CA VAL A 637 -47.74 19.47 24.34
C VAL A 637 -46.40 20.02 23.84
N ALA A 638 -45.33 19.24 23.86
CA ALA A 638 -44.02 19.67 23.36
C ALA A 638 -44.01 19.76 21.83
N TYR A 639 -44.67 18.80 21.16
CA TYR A 639 -44.85 18.76 19.72
C TYR A 639 -45.60 20.00 19.21
N LEU A 640 -46.78 20.31 19.77
CA LEU A 640 -47.55 21.49 19.38
C LEU A 640 -46.81 22.80 19.62
N ASN A 641 -46.07 22.89 20.73
CA ASN A 641 -45.33 24.10 21.07
C ASN A 641 -44.01 24.25 20.27
N LYS A 642 -43.71 23.33 19.35
CA LYS A 642 -42.44 23.27 18.59
C LYS A 642 -41.20 23.41 19.47
N LYS A 643 -41.28 22.97 20.73
CA LYS A 643 -40.18 23.12 21.69
C LYS A 643 -39.13 22.07 21.41
N ARG A 644 -37.97 22.48 20.91
CA ARG A 644 -36.84 21.58 20.67
C ARG A 644 -36.29 21.04 21.99
N PRO A 645 -36.23 19.72 22.17
CA PRO A 645 -35.55 19.12 23.31
C PRO A 645 -34.06 19.47 23.30
N LEU A 646 -33.47 19.67 24.48
CA LEU A 646 -32.03 19.85 24.61
C LEU A 646 -31.27 18.66 23.99
N VAL A 647 -30.08 18.94 23.45
CA VAL A 647 -29.21 17.94 22.81
C VAL A 647 -28.98 16.72 23.71
N ALA A 648 -28.85 16.91 25.03
CA ALA A 648 -28.71 15.81 26.00
C ALA A 648 -29.87 14.79 25.97
N TYR A 649 -31.12 15.25 25.86
CA TYR A 649 -32.28 14.35 25.76
C TYR A 649 -32.33 13.67 24.40
N ARG A 650 -31.98 14.40 23.33
CA ARG A 650 -31.90 13.83 21.98
C ARG A 650 -30.83 12.74 21.88
N SER A 651 -29.61 13.00 22.31
CA SER A 651 -28.52 12.01 22.34
C SER A 651 -28.93 10.78 23.16
N PHE A 652 -29.52 10.99 24.35
CA PHE A 652 -30.00 9.88 25.18
C PHE A 652 -31.02 8.99 24.46
N PHE A 653 -32.10 9.56 23.89
CA PHE A 653 -33.12 8.73 23.22
C PHE A 653 -32.63 8.11 21.91
N LEU A 654 -31.69 8.73 21.19
CA LEU A 654 -31.02 8.10 20.04
C LEU A 654 -30.20 6.88 20.47
N GLN A 655 -29.45 6.97 21.57
CA GLN A 655 -28.69 5.85 22.11
C GLN A 655 -29.61 4.76 22.70
N VAL A 656 -30.74 5.13 23.31
CA VAL A 656 -31.77 4.18 23.78
C VAL A 656 -32.37 3.39 22.61
N ALA A 657 -32.59 4.05 21.48
CA ALA A 657 -33.11 3.47 20.26
C ALA A 657 -32.02 2.89 19.34
N ALA A 658 -30.77 2.76 19.79
CA ALA A 658 -29.64 2.26 18.99
C ALA A 658 -29.87 0.82 18.45
N GLU A 659 -29.40 0.56 17.22
CA GLU A 659 -29.42 -0.81 16.65
C GLU A 659 -28.26 -1.68 17.15
N GLU A 660 -27.23 -1.02 17.65
CA GLU A 660 -26.02 -1.62 18.20
C GLU A 660 -26.30 -2.29 19.56
N SER A 661 -25.38 -3.16 19.97
CA SER A 661 -25.41 -3.77 21.30
C SER A 661 -25.38 -2.70 22.39
N ILE A 662 -26.13 -2.89 23.48
CA ILE A 662 -26.04 -2.05 24.68
C ILE A 662 -24.61 -1.94 25.22
N LEU A 663 -23.77 -2.94 24.95
CA LEU A 663 -22.37 -2.95 25.39
C LEU A 663 -21.49 -1.95 24.63
N GLN A 664 -21.95 -1.38 23.51
CA GLN A 664 -21.31 -0.23 22.87
C GLN A 664 -21.44 1.02 23.74
N MET A 665 -22.58 1.20 24.42
CA MET A 665 -22.83 2.31 25.34
C MET A 665 -22.32 2.01 26.77
N VAL A 666 -22.44 0.76 27.22
CA VAL A 666 -22.13 0.35 28.60
C VAL A 666 -21.28 -0.92 28.61
N ASN A 667 -19.96 -0.77 28.46
CA ASN A 667 -19.01 -1.87 28.65
C ASN A 667 -18.90 -2.27 30.14
N ALA A 668 -18.11 -3.30 30.48
CA ALA A 668 -18.08 -3.82 31.85
C ALA A 668 -17.51 -2.81 32.87
N LYS A 669 -16.50 -2.04 32.47
CA LYS A 669 -15.94 -0.96 33.29
C LYS A 669 -17.00 0.12 33.57
N SER A 670 -17.70 0.59 32.54
CA SER A 670 -18.80 1.55 32.66
C SER A 670 -19.95 1.00 33.51
N LEU A 671 -20.28 -0.29 33.36
CA LEU A 671 -21.29 -0.97 34.17
C LEU A 671 -20.92 -0.99 35.66
N GLY A 672 -19.66 -1.26 35.99
CA GLY A 672 -19.16 -1.22 37.36
C GLY A 672 -19.28 0.18 37.97
N ARG A 673 -18.90 1.21 37.21
CA ARG A 673 -19.02 2.61 37.64
C ARG A 673 -20.48 3.07 37.78
N LEU A 674 -21.37 2.62 36.89
CA LEU A 674 -22.81 2.88 36.97
C LEU A 674 -23.43 2.27 38.25
N ARG A 675 -23.02 1.05 38.63
CA ARG A 675 -23.42 0.42 39.90
C ARG A 675 -23.00 1.22 41.12
N GLU A 676 -21.76 1.68 41.13
CA GLU A 676 -21.23 2.51 42.21
C GLU A 676 -21.98 3.84 42.34
N PHE A 677 -22.41 4.42 41.21
CA PHE A 677 -23.25 5.61 41.21
C PHE A 677 -24.68 5.30 41.72
N ASN A 678 -25.31 4.23 41.21
CA ASN A 678 -26.66 3.81 41.60
C ASN A 678 -26.77 3.48 43.10
N ALA A 679 -25.66 3.05 43.73
CA ALA A 679 -25.59 2.82 45.18
C ALA A 679 -25.60 4.12 46.00
N ASN A 680 -25.08 5.24 45.46
CA ASN A 680 -25.06 6.54 46.11
C ASN A 680 -25.22 7.71 45.10
N PRO A 681 -26.43 7.94 44.59
CA PRO A 681 -26.68 8.82 43.44
C PRO A 681 -26.74 10.29 43.85
N THR A 682 -25.57 10.90 44.03
CA THR A 682 -25.42 12.32 44.40
C THR A 682 -24.80 13.13 43.25
N PRO A 683 -25.13 14.43 43.10
CA PRO A 683 -24.55 15.28 42.06
C PRO A 683 -23.03 15.27 42.00
N GLY A 684 -22.36 15.24 43.16
CA GLY A 684 -20.90 15.15 43.26
C GLY A 684 -20.30 13.84 42.70
N GLN A 685 -21.13 12.82 42.41
CA GLN A 685 -20.69 11.55 41.85
C GLN A 685 -21.06 11.35 40.38
N PHE A 686 -21.63 12.36 39.69
CA PHE A 686 -22.00 12.24 38.27
C PHE A 686 -20.83 11.80 37.40
N PHE A 687 -19.60 12.23 37.71
CA PHE A 687 -18.42 11.87 36.94
C PHE A 687 -18.13 10.35 36.91
N LYS A 688 -18.67 9.57 37.85
CA LYS A 688 -18.63 8.09 37.76
C LYS A 688 -19.30 7.58 36.49
N VAL A 689 -20.31 8.30 35.99
CA VAL A 689 -21.08 7.93 34.81
C VAL A 689 -20.54 8.61 33.54
N ALA A 690 -19.44 9.36 33.60
CA ALA A 690 -18.87 10.08 32.45
C ALA A 690 -18.49 9.15 31.28
N SER A 691 -18.17 7.87 31.55
CA SER A 691 -17.93 6.86 30.53
C SER A 691 -19.20 6.32 29.85
N ILE A 692 -20.36 6.88 30.16
CA ILE A 692 -21.65 6.69 29.50
C ILE A 692 -22.23 8.08 29.18
N PRO A 693 -21.75 8.75 28.10
CA PRO A 693 -22.02 10.16 27.86
C PRO A 693 -23.49 10.55 27.89
N ALA A 694 -24.37 9.74 27.27
CA ALA A 694 -25.80 9.97 27.28
C ALA A 694 -26.39 10.09 28.69
N LEU A 695 -25.98 9.22 29.62
CA LEU A 695 -26.47 9.24 30.99
C LEU A 695 -25.84 10.39 31.79
N PHE A 696 -24.57 10.68 31.57
CA PHE A 696 -23.88 11.79 32.22
C PHE A 696 -24.49 13.14 31.85
N GLN A 697 -24.69 13.40 30.55
CA GLN A 697 -25.32 14.65 30.09
C GLN A 697 -26.77 14.73 30.55
N LEU A 698 -27.50 13.62 30.53
CA LEU A 698 -28.86 13.57 31.06
C LEU A 698 -28.91 13.96 32.55
N LEU A 699 -27.98 13.45 33.37
CA LEU A 699 -27.87 13.79 34.79
C LEU A 699 -27.52 15.26 35.04
N ARG A 700 -26.63 15.84 34.22
CA ARG A 700 -26.23 17.26 34.34
C ARG A 700 -27.36 18.23 34.00
N HIS A 701 -28.19 17.89 33.03
CA HIS A 701 -29.22 18.79 32.51
C HIS A 701 -30.61 18.54 33.11
N HIS A 702 -30.84 17.39 33.73
CA HIS A 702 -32.12 17.09 34.33
C HIS A 702 -32.17 17.53 35.79
N GLY A 703 -33.22 18.28 36.16
CA GLY A 703 -33.35 18.89 37.48
C GLY A 703 -33.57 17.94 38.66
N SER A 704 -33.82 16.64 38.42
CA SER A 704 -34.07 15.65 39.49
C SER A 704 -33.32 14.33 39.26
N THR A 705 -32.21 14.12 39.95
CA THR A 705 -31.47 12.85 39.91
C THR A 705 -32.36 11.66 40.31
N LEU A 706 -33.24 11.85 41.31
CA LEU A 706 -34.13 10.80 41.79
C LEU A 706 -35.11 10.32 40.70
N ALA A 707 -35.61 11.23 39.85
CA ALA A 707 -36.51 10.88 38.76
C ALA A 707 -35.83 10.01 37.69
N LEU A 708 -34.50 10.13 37.53
CA LEU A 708 -33.72 9.36 36.56
C LEU A 708 -33.26 7.99 37.08
N LEU A 709 -33.24 7.77 38.40
CA LEU A 709 -32.73 6.51 38.96
C LEU A 709 -33.39 5.24 38.43
N PRO A 710 -34.72 5.17 38.22
CA PRO A 710 -35.34 4.00 37.63
C PRO A 710 -34.81 3.71 36.21
N ILE A 711 -34.55 4.75 35.42
CA ILE A 711 -33.98 4.64 34.07
C ILE A 711 -32.54 4.12 34.13
N LEU A 712 -31.71 4.67 35.03
CA LEU A 712 -30.33 4.22 35.22
C LEU A 712 -30.24 2.75 35.63
N LYS A 713 -31.11 2.31 36.55
CA LYS A 713 -31.19 0.91 36.98
C LYS A 713 -31.67 -0.02 35.85
N TRP A 714 -32.61 0.45 35.03
CA TRP A 714 -33.07 -0.29 33.86
C TRP A 714 -31.94 -0.50 32.83
N VAL A 715 -31.18 0.56 32.51
CA VAL A 715 -30.00 0.46 31.63
C VAL A 715 -28.96 -0.50 32.23
N GLU A 716 -28.65 -0.38 33.52
CA GLU A 716 -27.72 -1.25 34.22
C GLU A 716 -28.11 -2.73 34.12
N LEU A 717 -29.38 -3.05 34.42
CA LEU A 717 -29.90 -4.41 34.39
C LEU A 717 -29.80 -5.02 32.98
N ARG A 718 -30.10 -4.22 31.96
CA ARG A 718 -30.03 -4.67 30.57
C ARG A 718 -28.60 -4.94 30.13
N ALA A 719 -27.68 -4.02 30.40
CA ALA A 719 -26.25 -4.18 30.09
C ALA A 719 -25.66 -5.40 30.81
N ALA A 720 -25.97 -5.58 32.09
CA ALA A 720 -25.52 -6.74 32.87
C ALA A 720 -26.04 -8.07 32.30
N THR A 721 -27.31 -8.11 31.90
CA THR A 721 -27.93 -9.29 31.29
C THR A 721 -27.28 -9.66 29.97
N VAL A 722 -27.05 -8.68 29.07
CA VAL A 722 -26.42 -8.92 27.76
C VAL A 722 -24.97 -9.36 27.94
N LEU A 723 -24.18 -8.69 28.79
CA LEU A 723 -22.80 -9.08 29.08
C LEU A 723 -22.72 -10.52 29.60
N LYS A 724 -23.59 -10.89 30.54
CA LYS A 724 -23.67 -12.26 31.06
C LYS A 724 -24.04 -13.28 29.97
N ALA A 725 -24.95 -12.92 29.07
CA ALA A 725 -25.43 -13.80 28.02
C ALA A 725 -24.37 -14.11 26.94
N ILE A 726 -23.50 -13.15 26.61
CA ILE A 726 -22.42 -13.37 25.63
C ILE A 726 -21.17 -13.98 26.26
N THR A 727 -20.98 -13.85 27.58
CA THR A 727 -19.84 -14.43 28.32
C THR A 727 -20.06 -15.91 28.61
N VAL A 728 -20.09 -16.72 27.55
CA VAL A 728 -20.36 -18.17 27.60
C VAL A 728 -19.11 -19.03 27.79
N ASP A 729 -17.94 -18.49 27.47
CA ASP A 729 -16.65 -19.17 27.61
C ASP A 729 -15.63 -18.24 28.27
N LYS A 730 -15.16 -18.64 29.45
CA LYS A 730 -14.21 -17.87 30.28
C LYS A 730 -12.80 -18.43 30.23
N ARG A 731 -12.53 -19.44 29.39
CA ARG A 731 -11.17 -19.98 29.28
C ARG A 731 -10.24 -18.85 28.82
N PRO A 732 -9.09 -18.63 29.48
CA PRO A 732 -8.18 -17.58 29.08
C PRO A 732 -7.59 -17.87 27.69
N LEU A 733 -7.21 -16.80 26.99
CA LEU A 733 -6.50 -16.92 25.73
C LEU A 733 -5.09 -17.49 26.01
N PRO A 734 -4.72 -18.66 25.44
CA PRO A 734 -3.41 -19.25 25.67
C PRO A 734 -2.33 -18.34 25.10
N VAL A 735 -1.17 -18.30 25.75
CA VAL A 735 0.02 -17.59 25.27
C VAL A 735 1.08 -18.63 24.95
N PHE A 736 1.78 -18.44 23.84
CA PHE A 736 2.88 -19.30 23.45
C PHE A 736 4.00 -19.29 24.51
N PRO A 737 4.71 -20.41 24.68
CA PRO A 737 5.90 -20.43 25.52
C PRO A 737 6.97 -19.46 25.00
N LYS A 738 7.84 -18.99 25.91
CA LYS A 738 8.98 -18.15 25.55
C LYS A 738 9.86 -18.87 24.52
N GLY A 739 10.27 -18.17 23.47
CA GLY A 739 11.09 -18.72 22.39
C GLY A 739 10.31 -19.41 21.27
N HIS A 740 8.98 -19.26 21.21
CA HIS A 740 8.18 -19.70 20.06
C HIS A 740 8.71 -19.08 18.77
N VAL A 741 8.97 -19.91 17.76
CA VAL A 741 9.48 -19.46 16.46
C VAL A 741 8.42 -18.62 15.77
N VAL A 742 8.73 -17.36 15.52
CA VAL A 742 7.88 -16.46 14.75
C VAL A 742 8.28 -16.59 13.29
N ALA A 743 7.30 -16.81 12.41
CA ALA A 743 7.54 -16.83 10.97
C ALA A 743 8.10 -15.48 10.52
N ASP A 744 8.97 -15.49 9.50
CA ASP A 744 9.58 -14.26 9.00
C ASP A 744 8.48 -13.30 8.51
N TRP A 745 8.46 -12.09 9.07
CA TRP A 745 7.50 -11.05 8.69
C TRP A 745 7.63 -10.65 7.23
N ARG A 746 8.84 -10.77 6.64
CA ARG A 746 9.11 -10.49 5.22
C ARG A 746 8.30 -11.40 4.30
N LEU A 747 8.13 -12.66 4.72
CA LEU A 747 7.36 -13.66 3.99
C LEU A 747 5.88 -13.58 4.32
N THR A 748 5.54 -13.48 5.62
CA THR A 748 4.14 -13.49 6.07
C THR A 748 3.38 -12.21 5.74
N GLY A 749 4.08 -11.11 5.48
CA GLY A 749 3.48 -9.80 5.28
C GLY A 749 2.85 -9.22 6.53
N CYS A 750 3.30 -9.65 7.72
CA CYS A 750 2.74 -9.24 9.01
C CYS A 750 3.87 -8.87 9.97
N PHE A 751 4.01 -7.58 10.27
CA PHE A 751 5.06 -7.06 11.14
C PHE A 751 4.47 -6.17 12.23
N TYR A 752 4.73 -6.52 13.49
CA TYR A 752 4.36 -5.73 14.67
C TYR A 752 5.53 -5.68 15.63
N SER A 753 5.69 -4.57 16.35
CA SER A 753 6.66 -4.49 17.45
C SER A 753 6.29 -5.40 18.61
N LEU A 754 5.00 -5.70 18.75
CA LEU A 754 4.51 -6.71 19.67
C LEU A 754 4.70 -8.12 19.08
N ALA A 755 5.23 -9.02 19.91
CA ALA A 755 5.43 -10.41 19.55
C ALA A 755 4.10 -11.10 19.16
N HIS A 756 4.20 -12.10 18.28
CA HIS A 756 3.09 -13.03 18.07
C HIS A 756 2.97 -13.92 19.32
N ILE A 757 2.02 -13.61 20.19
CA ILE A 757 1.91 -14.28 21.49
C ILE A 757 0.89 -15.42 21.48
N ARG A 758 0.00 -15.49 20.48
CA ARG A 758 -1.02 -16.54 20.34
C ARG A 758 -1.68 -16.50 18.98
N ASP A 759 -2.25 -17.62 18.55
CA ASP A 759 -3.07 -17.68 17.34
C ASP A 759 -4.49 -17.16 17.54
N ARG A 760 -5.11 -16.68 16.45
CA ARG A 760 -6.51 -16.25 16.42
C ARG A 760 -7.43 -17.42 16.78
N PRO A 761 -8.34 -17.30 17.77
CA PRO A 761 -9.32 -18.35 18.08
C PRO A 761 -10.31 -18.60 16.93
N THR A 762 -11.03 -19.73 17.01
CA THR A 762 -12.06 -20.11 16.03
C THR A 762 -13.45 -20.20 16.65
N TYR A 763 -14.46 -19.63 15.97
CA TYR A 763 -15.83 -19.52 16.52
C TYR A 763 -16.82 -20.35 15.70
N ARG A 764 -16.80 -21.68 15.90
CA ARG A 764 -17.63 -22.62 15.11
C ARG A 764 -19.14 -22.36 15.17
N GLY A 765 -19.62 -21.72 16.24
CA GLY A 765 -21.04 -21.39 16.40
C GLY A 765 -21.48 -20.14 15.64
N ILE A 766 -20.55 -19.36 15.05
CA ILE A 766 -20.85 -18.20 14.21
C ILE A 766 -20.78 -18.64 12.75
N ARG A 767 -21.94 -18.63 12.07
CA ARG A 767 -21.98 -18.83 10.61
C ARG A 767 -21.17 -17.74 9.95
N HIS A 768 -20.37 -18.09 8.96
CA HIS A 768 -19.52 -17.14 8.24
C HIS A 768 -18.52 -16.38 9.12
N ASP A 769 -18.03 -16.98 10.23
CA ASP A 769 -16.97 -16.38 11.06
C ASP A 769 -15.75 -15.88 10.26
N ARG A 770 -15.54 -16.47 9.08
CA ARG A 770 -14.47 -16.20 8.13
C ARG A 770 -14.93 -15.63 6.78
N THR A 771 -16.24 -15.58 6.52
CA THR A 771 -16.76 -15.17 5.21
C THR A 771 -17.04 -13.68 5.26
N LYS A 772 -16.65 -12.96 4.21
CA LYS A 772 -16.98 -11.55 4.03
C LYS A 772 -18.50 -11.42 4.14
N GLU A 773 -18.98 -10.55 5.02
CA GLU A 773 -20.40 -10.21 5.01
C GLU A 773 -20.61 -9.33 3.78
N ASP A 774 -21.39 -9.82 2.82
CA ASP A 774 -21.96 -8.94 1.79
C ASP A 774 -22.77 -7.88 2.53
N SER A 775 -22.26 -6.65 2.54
CA SER A 775 -22.95 -5.46 3.06
C SER A 775 -24.31 -5.21 2.40
N GLN A 776 -24.67 -6.01 1.38
CA GLN A 776 -25.94 -5.96 0.67
C GLN A 776 -27.10 -6.73 1.34
N ARG A 777 -26.89 -7.53 2.40
CA ARG A 777 -27.98 -8.35 2.98
C ARG A 777 -28.26 -8.04 4.45
N GLY A 778 -28.81 -6.86 4.71
CA GLY A 778 -29.49 -6.53 5.97
C GLY A 778 -29.64 -5.04 6.20
N GLY A 779 -30.85 -4.51 6.04
CA GLY A 779 -31.16 -3.08 6.16
C GLY A 779 -30.62 -2.41 7.44
N ASP A 780 -30.27 -1.13 7.30
CA ASP A 780 -29.82 -0.18 8.34
C ASP A 780 -28.45 -0.41 9.02
N THR A 781 -27.59 -1.28 8.49
CA THR A 781 -26.17 -1.28 8.87
C THR A 781 -25.36 -0.23 8.11
N CYS A 782 -24.37 0.38 8.76
CA CYS A 782 -23.45 1.37 8.16
C CYS A 782 -22.64 0.73 7.03
N GLY A 783 -23.14 0.83 5.80
CA GLY A 783 -22.46 0.37 4.59
C GLY A 783 -21.63 1.49 4.00
N LYS A 784 -20.36 1.62 4.38
CA LYS A 784 -19.39 2.36 3.57
C LYS A 784 -19.14 1.52 2.32
N TYR A 785 -19.12 2.18 1.15
CA TYR A 785 -18.91 1.59 -0.16
C TYR A 785 -17.64 0.71 -0.18
N PHE A 786 -17.82 -0.60 -0.15
CA PHE A 786 -16.76 -1.60 -0.37
C PHE A 786 -16.47 -1.81 -1.87
N ASP A 787 -17.18 -1.11 -2.76
CA ASP A 787 -17.31 -1.47 -4.18
C ASP A 787 -16.20 -0.97 -5.11
N GLU A 788 -15.16 -0.30 -4.59
CA GLU A 788 -13.99 0.06 -5.40
C GLU A 788 -12.83 -0.95 -5.33
N TYR A 789 -12.75 -1.77 -4.27
CA TYR A 789 -11.47 -2.39 -3.91
C TYR A 789 -11.27 -3.84 -4.38
N GLY A 790 -11.97 -4.25 -5.43
CA GLY A 790 -11.84 -5.60 -6.00
C GLY A 790 -11.55 -5.67 -7.49
N LYS A 791 -11.70 -4.57 -8.23
CA LYS A 791 -11.82 -4.58 -9.70
C LYS A 791 -10.48 -4.66 -10.45
N ASP A 792 -9.37 -4.28 -9.82
CA ASP A 792 -8.09 -4.08 -10.52
C ASP A 792 -7.05 -5.20 -10.29
N GLY A 793 -7.47 -6.39 -9.83
CA GLY A 793 -6.51 -7.49 -9.60
C GLY A 793 -5.50 -7.24 -8.47
N MET A 794 -5.74 -6.26 -7.59
CA MET A 794 -4.84 -5.85 -6.48
C MET A 794 -5.18 -6.54 -5.14
N SER A 795 -4.18 -6.71 -4.27
CA SER A 795 -4.41 -7.12 -2.87
C SER A 795 -5.29 -6.09 -2.13
N GLY A 796 -5.83 -6.47 -0.98
CA GLY A 796 -6.75 -5.63 -0.19
C GLY A 796 -6.10 -4.43 0.51
N GLY A 797 -4.83 -4.16 0.26
CA GLY A 797 -4.08 -3.07 0.89
C GLY A 797 -3.32 -3.50 2.15
N ILE A 798 -3.13 -2.53 3.06
CA ILE A 798 -2.41 -2.71 4.31
C ILE A 798 -3.27 -2.18 5.45
N MET A 799 -3.34 -2.94 6.54
CA MET A 799 -3.90 -2.46 7.82
C MET A 799 -2.74 -2.08 8.75
N ALA A 800 -2.74 -0.84 9.25
CA ALA A 800 -1.71 -0.32 10.15
C ALA A 800 -2.30 0.12 11.50
N GLY A 801 -1.55 -0.09 12.57
CA GLY A 801 -1.93 0.31 13.93
C GLY A 801 -1.05 1.45 14.44
N TRP A 802 -1.68 2.55 14.86
CA TRP A 802 -1.03 3.80 15.25
C TRP A 802 -1.36 4.18 16.70
N CYS A 803 -0.44 4.80 17.43
CA CYS A 803 -0.80 5.46 18.70
C CYS A 803 -1.19 6.94 18.46
N THR A 804 -1.74 7.59 19.49
CA THR A 804 -2.09 9.04 19.47
C THR A 804 -0.92 9.95 19.04
N HIS A 805 0.33 9.54 19.27
CA HIS A 805 1.50 10.31 18.86
C HIS A 805 1.89 10.13 17.37
N SER A 806 1.09 9.39 16.60
CA SER A 806 1.33 9.06 15.18
C SER A 806 2.54 8.15 14.95
N VAL A 807 2.88 7.32 15.94
CA VAL A 807 3.89 6.25 15.82
C VAL A 807 3.18 4.95 15.47
N CYS A 808 3.64 4.28 14.41
CA CYS A 808 3.15 2.98 13.97
C CYS A 808 3.70 1.86 14.87
N TYR A 809 2.83 0.99 15.35
CA TYR A 809 3.18 -0.20 16.13
C TYR A 809 3.29 -1.47 15.27
N GLY A 810 2.86 -1.39 14.02
CA GLY A 810 2.92 -2.48 13.07
C GLY A 810 1.90 -2.38 11.97
N PHE A 811 2.02 -3.29 11.02
CA PHE A 811 1.15 -3.42 9.87
C PHE A 811 1.02 -4.88 9.43
N HIS A 812 0.00 -5.15 8.63
CA HIS A 812 -0.07 -6.38 7.87
C HIS A 812 -0.73 -6.18 6.51
N CYS A 813 -0.33 -6.98 5.54
CA CYS A 813 -0.91 -7.01 4.21
C CYS A 813 -2.24 -7.77 4.23
N ILE A 814 -3.25 -7.20 3.58
CA ILE A 814 -4.59 -7.77 3.47
C ILE A 814 -4.67 -8.52 2.13
N PRO A 815 -4.84 -9.85 2.10
CA PRO A 815 -4.77 -10.59 0.84
C PRO A 815 -5.90 -10.27 -0.15
N SER A 816 -7.08 -9.86 0.33
CA SER A 816 -8.25 -9.70 -0.56
C SER A 816 -9.10 -8.47 -0.30
N SER A 817 -9.65 -8.29 0.90
CA SER A 817 -10.37 -7.07 1.29
C SER A 817 -10.31 -6.91 2.79
N GLU A 818 -10.29 -5.65 3.22
CA GLU A 818 -10.33 -5.28 4.63
C GLU A 818 -11.62 -5.73 5.30
N GLY A 819 -11.54 -6.08 6.58
CA GLY A 819 -12.71 -6.20 7.44
C GLY A 819 -12.37 -6.12 8.93
N ARG A 820 -13.43 -6.17 9.76
CA ARG A 820 -13.34 -6.16 11.23
C ARG A 820 -12.40 -7.24 11.78
N ASP A 821 -12.28 -8.36 11.08
CA ASP A 821 -11.42 -9.47 11.49
C ASP A 821 -9.93 -9.13 11.45
N ASP A 822 -9.49 -8.22 10.56
CA ASP A 822 -8.11 -7.78 10.47
C ASP A 822 -7.67 -7.06 11.75
N VAL A 823 -8.49 -6.10 12.21
CA VAL A 823 -8.29 -5.34 13.44
C VAL A 823 -8.44 -6.24 14.68
N PHE A 824 -9.51 -7.04 14.74
CA PHE A 824 -9.75 -7.98 15.82
C PHE A 824 -8.59 -8.97 16.01
N SER A 825 -8.16 -9.61 14.91
CA SER A 825 -7.13 -10.65 14.95
C SER A 825 -5.77 -10.07 15.27
N ALA A 826 -5.44 -8.88 14.77
CA ALA A 826 -4.22 -8.18 15.16
C ALA A 826 -4.17 -7.92 16.67
N MET A 827 -5.26 -7.43 17.27
CA MET A 827 -5.30 -7.21 18.72
C MET A 827 -5.19 -8.52 19.51
N VAL A 828 -5.98 -9.54 19.19
CA VAL A 828 -6.01 -10.79 19.96
C VAL A 828 -4.69 -11.56 19.88
N THR A 829 -4.01 -11.53 18.73
CA THR A 829 -2.75 -12.27 18.50
C THR A 829 -1.51 -11.56 19.05
N ARG A 830 -1.57 -10.23 19.27
CA ARG A 830 -0.41 -9.41 19.65
C ARG A 830 -0.51 -8.77 21.03
N TRP A 831 -1.70 -8.39 21.49
CA TRP A 831 -1.87 -7.70 22.78
C TRP A 831 -2.05 -8.70 23.94
N PRO A 832 -1.24 -8.59 25.01
CA PRO A 832 -1.46 -9.37 26.23
C PRO A 832 -2.80 -9.06 26.88
N VAL A 833 -3.19 -7.78 26.87
CA VAL A 833 -4.45 -7.21 27.37
C VAL A 833 -4.96 -6.24 26.31
N ALA A 834 -6.28 -6.22 26.05
CA ALA A 834 -6.86 -5.32 25.06
C ALA A 834 -6.56 -3.84 25.38
N PRO A 835 -6.38 -2.99 24.35
CA PRO A 835 -6.28 -1.55 24.53
C PRO A 835 -7.49 -1.00 25.30
N LYS A 836 -7.29 0.09 26.05
CA LYS A 836 -8.39 0.81 26.73
C LYS A 836 -9.28 1.52 25.73
N HIS A 837 -8.69 2.09 24.68
CA HIS A 837 -9.42 2.76 23.60
C HIS A 837 -8.96 2.23 22.25
N VAL A 838 -9.92 1.90 21.39
CA VAL A 838 -9.70 1.47 20.00
C VAL A 838 -10.45 2.45 19.12
N ILE A 839 -9.70 3.22 18.34
CA ILE A 839 -10.26 4.17 17.38
C ILE A 839 -10.20 3.55 15.98
N TYR A 840 -11.31 3.54 15.27
CA TYR A 840 -11.42 2.96 13.93
C TYR A 840 -12.68 3.46 13.23
N ASP A 841 -12.62 3.72 11.93
CA ASP A 841 -13.77 4.15 11.12
C ASP A 841 -15.01 3.26 11.31
N PHE A 842 -14.81 1.94 11.33
CA PHE A 842 -15.91 0.99 11.53
C PHE A 842 -16.03 0.51 12.98
N ALA A 843 -15.63 1.33 13.95
CA ALA A 843 -15.69 0.98 15.37
C ALA A 843 -17.10 0.57 15.83
N CYS A 844 -18.16 1.19 15.29
CA CYS A 844 -19.55 0.86 15.58
C CYS A 844 -19.90 -0.62 15.29
N ALA A 845 -19.26 -1.22 14.28
CA ALA A 845 -19.44 -2.62 13.92
C ALA A 845 -18.35 -3.52 14.53
N LEU A 846 -17.16 -2.99 14.79
CA LEU A 846 -16.04 -3.68 15.43
C LEU A 846 -16.31 -3.99 16.91
N GLY A 847 -16.85 -3.04 17.68
CA GLY A 847 -17.12 -3.23 19.11
C GLY A 847 -18.03 -4.44 19.39
N PRO A 848 -19.21 -4.52 18.77
CA PRO A 848 -20.07 -5.71 18.86
C PRO A 848 -19.40 -7.00 18.35
N TYR A 849 -18.58 -6.90 17.29
CA TYR A 849 -17.85 -8.03 16.72
C TYR A 849 -16.83 -8.60 17.74
N CYS A 850 -16.07 -7.73 18.39
CA CYS A 850 -15.09 -8.06 19.43
C CYS A 850 -15.76 -8.64 20.68
N MET A 851 -16.79 -7.96 21.20
CA MET A 851 -17.48 -8.36 22.42
C MET A 851 -18.20 -9.71 22.28
N LEU A 852 -18.78 -10.01 21.12
CA LEU A 852 -19.41 -11.30 20.87
C LEU A 852 -18.40 -12.47 20.92
N ARG A 853 -17.18 -12.24 20.44
CA ARG A 853 -16.16 -13.27 20.26
C ARG A 853 -15.33 -13.49 21.52
N GLU A 854 -14.76 -12.42 22.07
CA GLU A 854 -13.87 -12.47 23.23
C GLU A 854 -14.28 -11.43 24.27
N PRO A 855 -15.48 -11.58 24.90
CA PRO A 855 -16.00 -10.59 25.84
C PRO A 855 -15.08 -10.36 27.03
N GLU A 856 -14.46 -11.42 27.59
CA GLU A 856 -13.52 -11.27 28.71
C GLU A 856 -12.26 -10.47 28.36
N PHE A 857 -11.81 -10.51 27.11
CA PHE A 857 -10.63 -9.77 26.65
C PHE A 857 -10.96 -8.30 26.39
N PHE A 858 -12.13 -8.00 25.79
CA PHE A 858 -12.52 -6.65 25.37
C PHE A 858 -13.48 -5.91 26.32
N LYS A 859 -13.89 -6.53 27.45
CA LYS A 859 -14.91 -5.98 28.37
C LYS A 859 -14.63 -4.57 28.88
N ASP A 860 -13.36 -4.16 28.94
CA ASP A 860 -12.94 -2.85 29.46
C ASP A 860 -12.46 -1.91 28.35
N THR A 861 -12.60 -2.30 27.08
CA THR A 861 -12.24 -1.52 25.89
C THR A 861 -13.40 -0.62 25.46
N LEU A 862 -13.08 0.63 25.11
CA LEU A 862 -13.95 1.54 24.40
C LEU A 862 -13.63 1.48 22.90
N PHE A 863 -14.65 1.27 22.06
CA PHE A 863 -14.53 1.36 20.61
C PHE A 863 -15.19 2.65 20.14
N ALA A 864 -14.44 3.50 19.45
CA ALA A 864 -14.94 4.79 18.96
C ALA A 864 -14.50 5.07 17.52
N ILE A 865 -15.35 5.76 16.78
CA ILE A 865 -15.13 6.27 15.43
C ILE A 865 -14.32 7.56 15.55
N ASP A 866 -13.36 7.74 14.66
CA ASP A 866 -12.60 8.99 14.50
C ASP A 866 -13.54 10.15 14.14
N ASP A 867 -13.23 11.34 14.63
CA ASP A 867 -14.00 12.56 14.42
C ASP A 867 -14.11 12.92 12.93
N PHE A 868 -13.07 12.65 12.12
CA PHE A 868 -13.10 12.91 10.67
C PHE A 868 -14.12 12.06 9.92
N HIS A 869 -14.29 10.81 10.35
CA HIS A 869 -15.20 9.88 9.71
C HIS A 869 -16.61 9.92 10.30
N ALA A 870 -16.81 10.64 11.40
CA ALA A 870 -18.09 10.73 12.09
C ALA A 870 -19.24 11.17 11.17
N GLN A 871 -18.99 12.10 10.25
CA GLN A 871 -20.00 12.61 9.30
C GLN A 871 -20.57 11.50 8.40
N GLY A 872 -19.76 10.52 8.00
CA GLY A 872 -20.19 9.39 7.18
C GLY A 872 -21.10 8.38 7.91
N HIS A 873 -21.29 8.53 9.22
CA HIS A 873 -21.97 7.57 10.11
C HIS A 873 -23.33 8.07 10.62
N THR A 874 -24.19 8.55 9.72
CA THR A 874 -25.49 9.15 10.08
C THR A 874 -26.48 8.20 10.77
N LYS A 875 -26.32 6.88 10.61
CA LYS A 875 -27.18 5.85 11.24
C LYS A 875 -26.63 5.29 12.54
N CYS A 876 -25.37 5.57 12.87
CA CYS A 876 -24.71 5.00 14.03
C CYS A 876 -25.12 5.71 15.32
N SER A 877 -25.15 4.96 16.41
CA SER A 877 -25.42 5.51 17.75
C SER A 877 -24.34 6.52 18.16
N PRO A 878 -24.70 7.66 18.81
CA PRO A 878 -23.73 8.58 19.42
C PRO A 878 -22.71 7.90 20.36
N ALA A 879 -23.06 6.74 20.93
CA ALA A 879 -22.17 5.91 21.74
C ALA A 879 -20.96 5.31 20.98
N ALA A 880 -20.90 5.47 19.66
CA ALA A 880 -19.79 5.03 18.83
C ALA A 880 -18.82 6.18 18.48
N PHE A 881 -19.06 7.44 18.84
CA PHE A 881 -18.24 8.56 18.39
C PHE A 881 -17.32 9.08 19.48
N LEU A 882 -16.04 9.29 19.16
CA LEU A 882 -15.06 9.76 20.14
C LEU A 882 -15.44 11.14 20.72
N LEU A 883 -15.88 12.07 19.87
CA LEU A 883 -16.34 13.40 20.29
C LEU A 883 -17.41 13.36 21.40
N GLU A 884 -18.36 12.43 21.35
CA GLU A 884 -19.40 12.29 22.38
C GLU A 884 -18.78 11.96 23.74
N TYR A 885 -17.76 11.08 23.78
CA TYR A 885 -17.03 10.77 25.01
C TYR A 885 -16.12 11.92 25.45
N ALA A 886 -15.45 12.61 24.53
CA ALA A 886 -14.63 13.77 24.85
C ALA A 886 -15.45 14.93 25.46
N SER A 887 -16.71 15.08 25.04
CA SER A 887 -17.64 16.05 25.64
C SER A 887 -18.00 15.74 27.10
N ALA A 888 -18.01 14.46 27.47
CA ALA A 888 -18.33 13.99 28.82
C ALA A 888 -17.09 13.90 29.72
N ASP A 889 -15.95 13.48 29.15
CA ASP A 889 -14.66 13.38 29.81
C ASP A 889 -13.59 14.14 28.99
N PRO A 890 -13.29 15.40 29.36
CA PRO A 890 -12.34 16.23 28.63
C PRO A 890 -10.92 15.63 28.52
N ARG A 891 -10.58 14.63 29.33
CA ARG A 891 -9.28 13.94 29.24
C ARG A 891 -9.12 13.17 27.93
N LEU A 892 -10.22 12.80 27.28
CA LEU A 892 -10.20 12.09 26.00
C LEU A 892 -9.91 13.00 24.80
N VAL A 893 -9.99 14.33 24.95
CA VAL A 893 -9.59 15.31 23.93
C VAL A 893 -8.11 15.17 23.55
N ALA A 894 -7.27 14.62 24.43
CA ALA A 894 -5.86 14.35 24.15
C ALA A 894 -5.63 13.17 23.17
N ILE A 895 -6.69 12.41 22.83
CA ILE A 895 -6.61 11.38 21.80
C ILE A 895 -6.63 12.06 20.44
N ASN A 896 -5.48 12.07 19.78
CA ASN A 896 -5.32 12.51 18.41
C ASN A 896 -5.82 11.41 17.47
N SER A 897 -7.12 11.42 17.20
CA SER A 897 -7.79 10.43 16.37
C SER A 897 -7.36 10.48 14.90
N SER A 898 -6.86 11.63 14.42
CA SER A 898 -6.33 11.82 13.06
C SER A 898 -5.00 11.13 12.78
N ALA A 899 -4.40 10.46 13.77
CA ALA A 899 -3.09 9.83 13.61
C ALA A 899 -3.07 8.74 12.53
N GLY A 900 -4.18 8.01 12.36
CA GLY A 900 -4.37 7.01 11.31
C GLY A 900 -4.33 7.64 9.92
N GLU A 901 -5.21 8.62 9.68
CA GLU A 901 -5.29 9.36 8.40
C GLU A 901 -3.95 10.03 8.04
N CYS A 902 -3.28 10.66 9.01
CA CYS A 902 -1.97 11.26 8.79
C CYS A 902 -0.91 10.22 8.36
N GLY A 903 -0.91 9.05 9.00
CA GLY A 903 0.01 7.95 8.67
C GLY A 903 -0.31 7.33 7.31
N ASN A 904 -1.59 7.16 7.00
CA ASN A 904 -2.07 6.58 5.75
C ASN A 904 -1.85 7.51 4.55
N SER A 905 -2.07 8.82 4.72
CA SER A 905 -1.70 9.84 3.74
C SER A 905 -0.20 9.77 3.40
N ALA A 906 0.65 9.53 4.39
CA ALA A 906 2.07 9.32 4.14
C ALA A 906 2.35 8.00 3.41
N LEU A 907 1.71 6.90 3.80
CA LEU A 907 1.84 5.60 3.12
C LEU A 907 1.41 5.65 1.65
N ARG A 908 0.51 6.57 1.25
CA ARG A 908 0.15 6.75 -0.17
C ARG A 908 1.36 7.12 -1.05
N ARG A 909 2.44 7.70 -0.50
CA ARG A 909 3.68 8.03 -1.24
C ARG A 909 4.37 6.82 -1.84
N ILE A 910 4.17 5.64 -1.26
CA ILE A 910 4.77 4.38 -1.74
C ILE A 910 3.81 3.51 -2.52
N ARG A 911 2.55 3.95 -2.71
CA ARG A 911 1.49 3.19 -3.39
C ARG A 911 1.92 2.76 -4.80
N LYS A 912 2.40 3.71 -5.61
CA LYS A 912 2.85 3.43 -6.98
C LYS A 912 4.06 2.52 -7.03
N SER A 913 5.01 2.65 -6.12
CA SER A 913 6.18 1.75 -6.10
C SER A 913 5.77 0.31 -5.74
N ILE A 914 4.91 0.15 -4.74
CA ILE A 914 4.49 -1.16 -4.24
C ILE A 914 3.64 -1.94 -5.25
N SER A 915 2.84 -1.26 -6.08
CA SER A 915 1.97 -1.94 -7.05
C SER A 915 2.70 -2.84 -8.05
N TYR A 916 3.99 -2.57 -8.31
CA TYR A 916 4.84 -3.34 -9.22
C TYR A 916 5.78 -4.32 -8.52
N MET A 917 5.74 -4.43 -7.19
CA MET A 917 6.65 -5.28 -6.43
C MET A 917 6.09 -6.68 -6.18
N SER A 918 7.00 -7.66 -6.06
CA SER A 918 6.67 -8.93 -5.42
C SER A 918 6.24 -8.70 -3.96
N GLN A 919 5.46 -9.63 -3.39
CA GLN A 919 5.00 -9.52 -2.00
C GLN A 919 6.13 -9.23 -1.01
N GLU A 920 7.21 -10.01 -1.05
CA GLU A 920 8.33 -9.85 -0.11
C GLU A 920 8.98 -8.46 -0.22
N ARG A 921 9.20 -7.97 -1.44
CA ARG A 921 9.76 -6.64 -1.69
C ARG A 921 8.81 -5.54 -1.21
N ALA A 922 7.51 -5.66 -1.49
CA ALA A 922 6.50 -4.72 -1.02
C ALA A 922 6.48 -4.62 0.52
N VAL A 923 6.63 -5.76 1.21
CA VAL A 923 6.66 -5.84 2.67
C VAL A 923 7.91 -5.17 3.24
N ILE A 924 9.10 -5.43 2.68
CA ILE A 924 10.35 -4.78 3.09
C ILE A 924 10.29 -3.26 2.82
N TYR A 925 9.75 -2.85 1.68
CA TYR A 925 9.59 -1.45 1.29
C TYR A 925 8.68 -0.70 2.28
N THR A 926 7.54 -1.31 2.63
CA THR A 926 6.59 -0.77 3.62
C THR A 926 7.22 -0.65 5.01
N LYS A 927 7.89 -1.70 5.49
CA LYS A 927 8.56 -1.65 6.81
C LYS A 927 9.60 -0.54 6.85
N THR A 928 10.41 -0.42 5.80
CA THR A 928 11.46 0.61 5.71
C THR A 928 10.85 2.01 5.73
N PHE A 929 9.76 2.23 4.99
CA PHE A 929 9.01 3.47 5.04
C PHE A 929 8.51 3.81 6.46
N LEU A 930 7.87 2.84 7.13
CA LEU A 930 7.33 3.03 8.48
C LEU A 930 8.44 3.27 9.52
N SER A 931 9.59 2.61 9.37
CA SER A 931 10.80 2.88 10.16
C SER A 931 11.22 4.34 10.06
N ILE A 932 11.34 4.87 8.84
CA ILE A 932 11.73 6.27 8.59
C ILE A 932 10.67 7.24 9.14
N TRP A 933 9.38 6.94 8.89
CA TRP A 933 8.26 7.71 9.42
C TRP A 933 8.33 7.82 10.94
N ASN A 934 8.40 6.70 11.63
CA ASN A 934 8.40 6.68 13.09
C ASN A 934 9.61 7.41 13.66
N ARG A 935 10.80 7.19 13.11
CA ARG A 935 12.03 7.85 13.59
C ARG A 935 11.95 9.36 13.40
N THR A 936 11.40 9.80 12.27
CA THR A 936 11.09 11.22 12.03
C THR A 936 10.11 11.77 13.07
N ARG A 937 9.06 11.01 13.42
CA ARG A 937 8.10 11.42 14.45
C ARG A 937 8.73 11.50 15.83
N ILE A 938 9.56 10.53 16.20
CA ILE A 938 10.28 10.49 17.49
C ILE A 938 11.20 11.71 17.60
N ILE A 939 11.97 12.02 16.56
CA ILE A 939 12.87 13.18 16.53
C ILE A 939 12.08 14.50 16.61
N LYS A 940 11.09 14.69 15.73
CA LYS A 940 10.34 15.97 15.64
C LYS A 940 9.51 16.26 16.88
N LYS A 941 8.81 15.25 17.42
CA LYS A 941 7.96 15.41 18.60
C LYS A 941 8.71 15.27 19.93
N LYS A 942 10.04 15.06 19.90
CA LYS A 942 10.89 14.80 21.08
C LYS A 942 10.32 13.69 21.98
N LEU A 943 9.82 12.62 21.35
CA LEU A 943 9.19 11.48 22.04
C LEU A 943 10.21 10.58 22.72
#